data_AF-A0A843GE51-F1
#
_entry.id   AF-A0A843GE51-F1
#
_cell.length_a   1.000
_cell.length_b   1.000
_cell.length_c   1.000
_cell.angle_alpha   90.00
_cell.angle_beta   90.00
_cell.angle_gamma   90.00
#
_symmetry.space_group_name_H-M   'P 1'
#
loop_
_entity.id
_entity.type
_entity.pdbx_description
1 polymer ?
#
loop_
_entity_poly.entity_id
_entity_poly.type
_entity_poly.pdbx_seq_one_letter_code
_entity_poly.pdbx_strand_id
1 'polypeptide(L)'
;MSLFILAMASVSASDVSDISDNQEFISDQDSISEDIVSESVDLSSADLESTVDSDSIVSDSESEDSKLESAEMESGPLSEDETTKNSTSIEASSSSVVYGNDYSVTLKDKNGNVLSGKNLIFTFNGNNYTRTTDSNGVASIKINAAAGTYIISVLFEGDELYENSSSSTKVTVSKASTSISTATKYAVKGETYSVVLKDKDGNVLSKKNVILTYNGKTYNKTTNSKGIVSIKITGTVAKTYKLTYKFAGDEYYKASSGSVSLKVKMATSLTGASTVVKGNKYSVTLKNANGNALSKKTVSFTINGKTYKKTTNSKGVASLKISLASPKAYDLKVAYGGSSYYGASEKEVSLFVKTPTKLINSGSSVGKGTKYYVTLKDSSNNVLSGKTVTITYRGKTYKKTTNSKGVVSLKINSAIGRTYALKYKFAGTKYYGPSSGSVNLRIKNATTLTGPASTTIIKGNAYKVTLKGGDGKALAGQKITFTFNGKTYARTTNKKGVANLTINAAAGKTYKMSYKFAGTSYYNRSSSGTIKLAVKIKSSFKNSGTVVMNNTTYVVNLKDSDGKPLASKSVNFTFDGKTYHNTTDANGKVGLLITLSGPKIAKLTYKFEGDTMYDASSGSVSLDVKSDKIFTFKHIKDAAVQLRSYVEKNGKIPDTISVNGVKLNITSFAYLLGKAVDNINQNKTSNVVLVDVNSTYKNNGNSSINGDLNKDKYIELSNKLINFIVSNGTIPNYINTSIGRMSPNLYIFGLSKALDFYSNMNRLPNYVTFNAKDVNGGSGNVTKKGNASQYKKGLNEVQALTSAQLAQYLKASGNDALNSAIKSLANSLTSGKTTVWAKAEAIFNWVRDNVDYEYYANTKYKATGTLSKKRGNCCDHANLIVALCRAADIPARFSHGKNCKFSSGLNTGHVWAQIYVDGVWYSADATSSRNKLGNIQNWNTNSFTLQEYAMVHLTF
;
A
#
# COMPACT_ATOMS: atom_id res chain seq x y z
N MET A 1 -24.77 -25.78 -50.32
CA MET A 1 -25.40 -24.45 -50.38
C MET A 1 -26.00 -24.17 -49.00
N SER A 2 -25.91 -22.93 -48.51
CA SER A 2 -26.14 -22.45 -47.13
C SER A 2 -24.95 -22.60 -46.16
N LEU A 3 -24.21 -21.49 -46.07
CA LEU A 3 -22.98 -21.25 -45.34
C LEU A 3 -23.33 -20.50 -44.04
N PHE A 4 -23.26 -21.15 -42.89
CA PHE A 4 -23.34 -20.46 -41.59
C PHE A 4 -21.92 -20.17 -41.10
N ILE A 5 -21.48 -18.92 -41.28
CA ILE A 5 -20.23 -18.39 -40.74
C ILE A 5 -20.48 -18.00 -39.28
N LEU A 6 -20.02 -18.84 -38.34
CA LEU A 6 -19.97 -18.50 -36.93
C LEU A 6 -18.66 -17.76 -36.64
N ALA A 7 -18.72 -16.45 -36.49
CA ALA A 7 -17.60 -15.61 -36.09
C ALA A 7 -17.18 -15.93 -34.64
N MET A 8 -16.12 -16.74 -34.47
CA MET A 8 -15.45 -16.86 -33.18
C MET A 8 -14.52 -15.66 -32.97
N ALA A 9 -14.91 -14.77 -32.05
CA ALA A 9 -14.03 -13.76 -31.51
C ALA A 9 -12.82 -14.44 -30.83
N SER A 10 -11.64 -14.27 -31.41
CA SER A 10 -10.38 -14.69 -30.80
C SER A 10 -10.08 -13.76 -29.62
N VAL A 11 -10.26 -14.25 -28.39
CA VAL A 11 -9.75 -13.58 -27.19
C VAL A 11 -8.23 -13.62 -27.26
N SER A 12 -7.61 -12.48 -27.58
CA SER A 12 -6.16 -12.32 -27.62
C SER A 12 -5.56 -12.46 -26.22
N ALA A 13 -4.53 -13.31 -26.09
CA ALA A 13 -3.74 -13.51 -24.87
C ALA A 13 -2.82 -12.30 -24.54
N SER A 14 -3.36 -11.08 -24.58
CA SER A 14 -2.61 -9.83 -24.33
C SER A 14 -2.43 -9.48 -22.86
N ASP A 15 -3.16 -10.12 -21.94
CA ASP A 15 -3.24 -9.66 -20.53
C ASP A 15 -2.19 -10.30 -19.58
N VAL A 16 -1.23 -11.07 -20.10
CA VAL A 16 -0.21 -11.76 -19.26
C VAL A 16 1.12 -10.99 -19.18
N SER A 17 1.28 -9.87 -19.91
CA SER A 17 2.55 -9.13 -19.94
C SER A 17 2.76 -8.14 -18.78
N ASP A 18 1.74 -7.86 -17.96
CA ASP A 18 1.84 -6.92 -16.84
C ASP A 18 1.99 -7.65 -15.49
N ILE A 19 3.24 -7.92 -15.11
CA ILE A 19 3.64 -8.16 -13.72
C ILE A 19 4.89 -7.32 -13.46
N SER A 20 4.71 -6.16 -12.84
CA SER A 20 5.76 -5.45 -12.13
C SER A 20 5.99 -6.12 -10.78
N ASP A 21 7.24 -6.50 -10.51
CA ASP A 21 7.71 -6.93 -9.20
C ASP A 21 7.86 -5.68 -8.31
N ASN A 22 7.24 -5.64 -7.12
CA ASN A 22 7.63 -4.74 -6.03
C ASN A 22 7.04 -5.23 -4.69
N GLN A 23 7.86 -5.90 -3.88
CA GLN A 23 8.09 -5.68 -2.44
C GLN A 23 8.73 -6.93 -1.83
N GLU A 24 10.01 -6.79 -1.47
CA GLU A 24 10.64 -7.54 -0.39
C GLU A 24 10.02 -7.11 0.94
N PHE A 25 9.72 -8.09 1.80
CA PHE A 25 9.74 -7.87 3.24
C PHE A 25 10.34 -9.11 3.90
N ILE A 26 11.43 -8.85 4.63
CA ILE A 26 12.11 -9.71 5.59
C ILE A 26 11.31 -9.68 6.89
N SER A 27 11.11 -10.82 7.54
CA SER A 27 11.37 -11.00 8.98
C SER A 27 11.27 -12.47 9.35
N ASP A 28 12.26 -12.83 10.15
CA ASP A 28 12.57 -14.12 10.74
C ASP A 28 11.73 -14.44 12.00
N GLN A 29 11.78 -15.72 12.35
CA GLN A 29 11.68 -16.33 13.69
C GLN A 29 10.33 -16.27 14.44
N ASP A 30 9.72 -17.45 14.66
CA ASP A 30 9.93 -18.13 15.94
C ASP A 30 9.57 -19.62 15.86
N SER A 31 10.50 -20.43 16.38
CA SER A 31 10.32 -21.79 16.91
C SER A 31 9.27 -21.81 18.02
N ILE A 32 8.58 -22.92 18.31
CA ILE A 32 9.00 -23.94 19.30
C ILE A 32 8.09 -25.19 19.14
N SER A 33 8.68 -26.29 19.59
CA SER A 33 8.40 -27.73 19.69
C SER A 33 7.13 -28.24 20.39
N GLU A 34 6.89 -29.55 20.12
CA GLU A 34 6.37 -30.59 21.05
C GLU A 34 4.88 -30.45 21.47
N ASP A 35 4.07 -31.49 21.71
CA ASP A 35 4.30 -32.92 21.87
C ASP A 35 2.98 -33.70 21.67
N ILE A 36 3.13 -35.01 21.68
CA ILE A 36 2.15 -36.09 21.71
C ILE A 36 1.17 -35.96 22.91
N VAL A 37 -0.08 -36.45 22.79
CA VAL A 37 -0.76 -37.40 23.71
C VAL A 37 -2.20 -37.68 23.24
N SER A 38 -2.50 -38.97 23.15
CA SER A 38 -3.82 -39.60 23.09
C SER A 38 -4.50 -39.59 24.45
N GLU A 39 -5.82 -39.35 24.53
CA GLU A 39 -6.67 -40.19 25.39
C GLU A 39 -8.16 -40.05 25.11
N SER A 40 -8.78 -41.21 25.16
CA SER A 40 -10.19 -41.54 25.22
C SER A 40 -10.88 -41.03 26.47
N VAL A 41 -12.17 -40.72 26.38
CA VAL A 41 -13.08 -40.78 27.52
C VAL A 41 -14.35 -41.51 27.10
N ASP A 42 -14.58 -42.63 27.77
CA ASP A 42 -15.79 -43.44 27.82
C ASP A 42 -16.52 -43.10 29.14
N LEU A 43 -17.85 -43.07 29.12
CA LEU A 43 -18.72 -42.94 30.29
C LEU A 43 -19.97 -43.81 30.10
N SER A 44 -19.82 -45.08 30.49
CA SER A 44 -20.64 -45.87 31.45
C SER A 44 -22.19 -45.72 31.49
N SER A 45 -22.86 -46.88 31.26
CA SER A 45 -23.93 -47.60 32.03
C SER A 45 -25.17 -46.82 32.57
N ALA A 46 -26.41 -47.32 32.60
CA ALA A 46 -26.93 -48.69 32.82
C ALA A 46 -28.44 -48.84 32.48
N ASP A 47 -28.86 -50.09 32.28
CA ASP A 47 -30.08 -50.82 32.68
C ASP A 47 -31.54 -50.45 32.25
N LEU A 48 -32.14 -51.42 31.54
CA LEU A 48 -33.42 -52.15 31.76
C LEU A 48 -34.66 -51.40 32.32
N GLU A 49 -35.77 -51.36 31.56
CA GLU A 49 -36.94 -52.25 31.72
C GLU A 49 -38.06 -52.00 30.69
N SER A 50 -38.98 -52.97 30.64
CA SER A 50 -40.12 -53.21 29.75
C SER A 50 -41.26 -52.19 29.75
N THR A 51 -41.99 -52.08 28.63
CA THR A 51 -43.48 -52.04 28.63
C THR A 51 -44.07 -52.49 27.28
N VAL A 52 -45.28 -53.00 27.39
CA VAL A 52 -46.11 -53.71 26.42
C VAL A 52 -46.95 -52.72 25.57
N ASP A 53 -47.28 -53.16 24.35
CA ASP A 53 -48.63 -53.23 23.79
C ASP A 53 -49.04 -52.40 22.55
N SER A 54 -49.84 -53.09 21.73
CA SER A 54 -50.83 -52.67 20.74
C SER A 54 -50.40 -52.25 19.33
N ASP A 55 -50.86 -53.09 18.38
CA ASP A 55 -51.55 -52.78 17.12
C ASP A 55 -50.86 -51.92 16.05
N SER A 56 -51.04 -52.15 14.75
CA SER A 56 -51.78 -53.12 13.96
C SER A 56 -51.32 -52.97 12.50
N ILE A 57 -51.58 -54.02 11.72
CA ILE A 57 -51.19 -54.21 10.31
C ILE A 57 -52.11 -53.43 9.36
N VAL A 58 -51.56 -52.93 8.25
CA VAL A 58 -52.31 -52.51 7.05
C VAL A 58 -51.67 -53.08 5.77
N SER A 59 -52.58 -53.46 4.87
CA SER A 59 -52.54 -53.69 3.41
C SER A 59 -52.13 -55.05 2.83
N ASP A 60 -53.14 -55.90 2.65
CA ASP A 60 -53.82 -56.24 1.37
C ASP A 60 -53.01 -56.74 0.15
N SER A 61 -53.36 -57.96 -0.31
CA SER A 61 -53.96 -58.19 -1.65
C SER A 61 -54.35 -59.67 -1.89
N GLU A 62 -55.66 -59.89 -2.11
CA GLU A 62 -56.32 -60.80 -3.11
C GLU A 62 -56.06 -62.33 -3.08
N SER A 63 -57.02 -63.24 -3.31
CA SER A 63 -58.49 -63.26 -3.50
C SER A 63 -58.96 -64.73 -3.63
N GLU A 64 -60.26 -64.97 -3.37
CA GLU A 64 -61.08 -66.19 -3.64
C GLU A 64 -60.84 -67.41 -2.71
N ASP A 65 -61.85 -68.09 -2.12
CA ASP A 65 -63.18 -68.42 -2.63
C ASP A 65 -64.19 -68.80 -1.50
N SER A 66 -65.47 -68.54 -1.81
CA SER A 66 -66.77 -69.05 -1.34
C SER A 66 -67.12 -69.36 0.14
N LYS A 67 -68.08 -68.57 0.63
CA LYS A 67 -69.09 -68.89 1.65
C LYS A 67 -70.29 -69.58 0.99
N LEU A 68 -70.82 -70.64 1.61
CA LEU A 68 -72.25 -71.00 1.63
C LEU A 68 -72.45 -71.97 2.80
N GLU A 69 -73.18 -71.56 3.84
CA GLU A 69 -74.42 -72.22 4.29
C GLU A 69 -75.03 -71.38 5.43
N SER A 70 -76.36 -71.35 5.46
CA SER A 70 -77.24 -70.50 6.24
C SER A 70 -77.59 -71.04 7.64
N ALA A 71 -77.88 -70.08 8.54
CA ALA A 71 -78.83 -70.05 9.67
C ALA A 71 -79.86 -71.21 9.78
N GLU A 72 -80.43 -71.62 10.92
CA GLU A 72 -80.62 -71.11 12.29
C GLU A 72 -81.36 -72.26 13.05
N MET A 73 -81.36 -72.30 14.40
CA MET A 73 -82.60 -72.37 15.20
C MET A 73 -82.35 -72.51 16.72
N GLU A 74 -83.21 -71.83 17.47
CA GLU A 74 -83.31 -71.66 18.93
C GLU A 74 -83.82 -72.87 19.74
N SER A 75 -83.54 -72.78 21.05
CA SER A 75 -84.06 -73.40 22.29
C SER A 75 -85.56 -73.80 22.33
N GLY A 76 -86.10 -74.68 23.19
CA GLY A 76 -85.74 -75.42 24.45
C GLY A 76 -87.01 -76.22 24.89
N PRO A 77 -87.32 -76.56 26.17
CA PRO A 77 -86.50 -76.96 27.33
C PRO A 77 -87.07 -78.19 28.16
N LEU A 78 -86.24 -78.72 29.09
CA LEU A 78 -86.47 -79.26 30.48
C LEU A 78 -87.43 -80.44 30.81
N SER A 79 -86.92 -81.46 31.54
CA SER A 79 -87.37 -81.90 32.89
C SER A 79 -86.41 -82.94 33.55
N GLU A 80 -86.36 -82.93 34.89
CA GLU A 80 -85.40 -83.55 35.82
C GLU A 80 -85.62 -85.06 36.10
N ASP A 81 -84.55 -85.85 36.36
CA ASP A 81 -84.46 -86.73 37.55
C ASP A 81 -83.05 -87.37 37.78
N GLU A 82 -82.70 -87.50 39.07
CA GLU A 82 -81.59 -88.16 39.80
C GLU A 82 -80.19 -88.45 39.15
N THR A 83 -79.13 -87.83 39.68
CA THR A 83 -77.74 -87.90 39.14
C THR A 83 -76.87 -89.02 39.72
N THR A 84 -76.81 -90.14 39.01
CA THR A 84 -75.65 -91.06 39.02
C THR A 84 -74.54 -90.48 38.12
N LYS A 85 -73.28 -90.41 38.60
CA LYS A 85 -72.17 -89.86 37.80
C LYS A 85 -71.99 -90.67 36.51
N ASN A 86 -71.76 -89.99 35.39
CA ASN A 86 -71.61 -90.68 34.10
C ASN A 86 -70.20 -91.27 33.97
N SER A 87 -70.12 -92.56 33.65
CA SER A 87 -68.85 -93.22 33.33
C SER A 87 -68.18 -92.56 32.12
N THR A 88 -66.85 -92.51 32.08
CA THR A 88 -66.08 -91.89 30.99
C THR A 88 -65.13 -92.86 30.29
N SER A 89 -64.71 -92.54 29.06
CA SER A 89 -63.72 -93.29 28.29
C SER A 89 -62.70 -92.35 27.63
N ILE A 90 -61.45 -92.82 27.50
CA ILE A 90 -60.36 -92.10 26.82
C ILE A 90 -59.96 -92.87 25.57
N GLU A 91 -60.10 -92.23 24.41
CA GLU A 91 -59.77 -92.81 23.10
C GLU A 91 -58.54 -92.13 22.49
N ALA A 92 -57.52 -92.91 22.15
CA ALA A 92 -56.33 -92.38 21.49
C ALA A 92 -56.59 -92.10 20.00
N SER A 93 -56.09 -90.97 19.49
CA SER A 93 -56.25 -90.59 18.08
C SER A 93 -55.43 -91.46 17.12
N SER A 94 -54.37 -92.09 17.60
CA SER A 94 -53.54 -93.02 16.82
C SER A 94 -52.75 -93.96 17.73
N SER A 95 -52.23 -95.06 17.18
CA SER A 95 -51.27 -95.95 17.83
C SER A 95 -49.81 -95.66 17.45
N SER A 96 -49.56 -94.60 16.67
CA SER A 96 -48.22 -94.18 16.25
C SER A 96 -48.10 -92.66 16.04
N VAL A 97 -46.90 -92.13 16.22
CA VAL A 97 -46.57 -90.70 16.13
C VAL A 97 -45.17 -90.50 15.54
N VAL A 98 -44.92 -89.41 14.84
CA VAL A 98 -43.58 -89.07 14.31
C VAL A 98 -42.86 -88.19 15.32
N TYR A 99 -41.55 -88.36 15.49
CA TYR A 99 -40.71 -87.49 16.32
C TYR A 99 -40.98 -86.00 16.01
N GLY A 100 -41.29 -85.24 17.05
CA GLY A 100 -41.60 -83.81 16.99
C GLY A 100 -43.08 -83.48 16.70
N ASN A 101 -43.93 -84.47 16.44
CA ASN A 101 -45.37 -84.32 16.28
C ASN A 101 -46.13 -84.56 17.60
N ASP A 102 -47.39 -84.13 17.63
CA ASP A 102 -48.26 -84.27 18.80
C ASP A 102 -48.99 -85.63 18.81
N TYR A 103 -49.16 -86.19 19.99
CA TYR A 103 -49.98 -87.37 20.28
C TYR A 103 -51.23 -86.92 21.04
N SER A 104 -52.40 -87.28 20.54
CA SER A 104 -53.68 -86.76 21.04
C SER A 104 -54.60 -87.89 21.53
N VAL A 105 -55.44 -87.57 22.51
CA VAL A 105 -56.53 -88.45 22.98
C VAL A 105 -57.81 -87.62 23.16
N THR A 106 -58.96 -88.27 23.05
CA THR A 106 -60.29 -87.67 23.26
C THR A 106 -60.94 -88.27 24.51
N LEU A 107 -61.45 -87.44 25.42
CA LEU A 107 -62.24 -87.87 26.57
C LEU A 107 -63.73 -87.81 26.22
N LYS A 108 -64.47 -88.89 26.50
CA LYS A 108 -65.92 -89.00 26.22
C LYS A 108 -66.69 -89.51 27.44
N ASP A 109 -67.99 -89.22 27.51
CA ASP A 109 -68.92 -89.84 28.45
C ASP A 109 -69.50 -91.17 27.94
N LYS A 110 -70.32 -91.84 28.76
CA LYS A 110 -70.97 -93.13 28.45
C LYS A 110 -71.85 -93.10 27.19
N ASN A 111 -72.35 -91.93 26.80
CA ASN A 111 -73.19 -91.74 25.62
C ASN A 111 -72.35 -91.41 24.37
N GLY A 112 -71.02 -91.30 24.51
CA GLY A 112 -70.09 -90.96 23.45
C GLY A 112 -69.88 -89.46 23.25
N ASN A 113 -70.46 -88.60 24.10
CA ASN A 113 -70.27 -87.15 24.01
C ASN A 113 -68.87 -86.75 24.48
N VAL A 114 -68.22 -85.85 23.75
CA VAL A 114 -66.88 -85.39 24.08
C VAL A 114 -66.90 -84.44 25.29
N LEU A 115 -65.90 -84.58 26.16
CA LEU A 115 -65.80 -83.80 27.40
C LEU A 115 -64.70 -82.75 27.26
N SER A 116 -65.11 -81.51 27.01
CA SER A 116 -64.24 -80.33 26.94
C SER A 116 -63.88 -79.79 28.32
N GLY A 117 -62.71 -79.14 28.44
CA GLY A 117 -62.27 -78.46 29.65
C GLY A 117 -61.82 -79.37 30.80
N LYS A 118 -61.64 -80.67 30.55
CA LYS A 118 -61.25 -81.67 31.56
C LYS A 118 -59.75 -81.90 31.54
N ASN A 119 -59.13 -81.99 32.71
CA ASN A 119 -57.69 -82.21 32.82
C ASN A 119 -57.37 -83.70 32.71
N LEU A 120 -56.56 -84.06 31.72
CA LEU A 120 -55.96 -85.39 31.58
C LEU A 120 -54.48 -85.34 31.91
N ILE A 121 -54.02 -86.34 32.65
CA ILE A 121 -52.62 -86.53 32.99
C ILE A 121 -52.03 -87.58 32.04
N PHE A 122 -51.21 -87.13 31.09
CA PHE A 122 -50.44 -88.02 30.21
C PHE A 122 -49.13 -88.40 30.87
N THR A 123 -48.91 -89.69 31.11
CA THR A 123 -47.63 -90.25 31.51
C THR A 123 -46.91 -90.78 30.27
N PHE A 124 -45.79 -90.16 29.91
CA PHE A 124 -44.96 -90.60 28.78
C PHE A 124 -43.48 -90.56 29.17
N ASN A 125 -42.79 -91.69 28.97
CA ASN A 125 -41.36 -91.85 29.25
C ASN A 125 -40.97 -91.41 30.69
N GLY A 126 -41.78 -91.80 31.68
CA GLY A 126 -41.57 -91.50 33.09
C GLY A 126 -41.98 -90.10 33.56
N ASN A 127 -42.45 -89.23 32.65
CA ASN A 127 -42.88 -87.88 32.97
C ASN A 127 -44.39 -87.71 32.83
N ASN A 128 -44.98 -86.92 33.74
CA ASN A 128 -46.40 -86.58 33.72
C ASN A 128 -46.61 -85.20 33.06
N TYR A 129 -47.57 -85.12 32.14
CA TYR A 129 -47.97 -83.93 31.42
C TYR A 129 -49.47 -83.75 31.57
N THR A 130 -49.89 -82.79 32.39
CA THR A 130 -51.30 -82.43 32.48
C THR A 130 -51.71 -81.59 31.28
N ARG A 131 -52.80 -81.96 30.61
CA ARG A 131 -53.38 -81.27 29.45
C ARG A 131 -54.88 -81.22 29.60
N THR A 132 -55.44 -80.04 29.39
CA THR A 132 -56.88 -79.83 29.38
C THR A 132 -57.43 -80.16 28.01
N THR A 133 -58.58 -80.85 27.95
CA THR A 133 -59.27 -81.09 26.68
C THR A 133 -59.78 -79.80 26.06
N ASP A 134 -59.62 -79.69 24.74
CA ASP A 134 -60.21 -78.63 23.94
C ASP A 134 -61.72 -78.81 23.76
N SER A 135 -62.35 -77.92 22.97
CA SER A 135 -63.78 -77.94 22.68
C SER A 135 -64.28 -79.23 22.02
N ASN A 136 -63.39 -80.01 21.40
CA ASN A 136 -63.69 -81.31 20.79
C ASN A 136 -63.40 -82.48 21.77
N GLY A 137 -63.13 -82.18 23.03
CA GLY A 137 -62.72 -83.14 24.04
C GLY A 137 -61.31 -83.69 23.85
N VAL A 138 -60.46 -83.06 23.02
CA VAL A 138 -59.12 -83.56 22.67
C VAL A 138 -58.05 -82.90 23.54
N ALA A 139 -57.15 -83.71 24.11
CA ALA A 139 -55.92 -83.23 24.75
C ALA A 139 -54.70 -83.87 24.07
N SER A 140 -53.56 -83.18 24.04
CA SER A 140 -52.37 -83.66 23.31
C SER A 140 -51.02 -83.23 23.88
N ILE A 141 -50.00 -84.06 23.63
CA ILE A 141 -48.60 -83.82 24.03
C ILE A 141 -47.64 -84.00 22.85
N LYS A 142 -46.61 -83.16 22.75
CA LYS A 142 -45.56 -83.31 21.74
C LYS A 142 -44.62 -84.45 22.08
N ILE A 143 -44.38 -85.35 21.11
CA ILE A 143 -43.56 -86.54 21.31
C ILE A 143 -42.14 -86.31 20.80
N ASN A 144 -41.23 -86.02 21.73
CA ASN A 144 -39.81 -85.73 21.48
C ASN A 144 -38.90 -86.87 21.97
N ALA A 145 -39.26 -88.12 21.68
CA ALA A 145 -38.46 -89.29 22.05
C ALA A 145 -37.84 -89.96 20.81
N ALA A 146 -36.74 -90.69 21.00
CA ALA A 146 -36.13 -91.48 19.94
C ALA A 146 -37.13 -92.50 19.40
N ALA A 147 -36.99 -92.92 18.14
CA ALA A 147 -37.92 -93.88 17.56
C ALA A 147 -37.92 -95.21 18.33
N GLY A 148 -39.11 -95.71 18.69
CA GLY A 148 -39.29 -96.87 19.56
C GLY A 148 -40.75 -97.02 19.99
N THR A 149 -41.05 -98.12 20.69
CA THR A 149 -42.38 -98.34 21.25
C THR A 149 -42.39 -97.90 22.70
N TYR A 150 -43.28 -96.99 23.04
CA TYR A 150 -43.44 -96.44 24.38
C TYR A 150 -44.86 -96.71 24.87
N ILE A 151 -45.04 -96.76 26.18
CA ILE A 151 -46.37 -96.75 26.77
C ILE A 151 -46.72 -95.29 27.06
N ILE A 152 -47.87 -94.84 26.55
CA ILE A 152 -48.50 -93.60 26.99
C ILE A 152 -49.72 -94.01 27.80
N SER A 153 -49.70 -93.63 29.08
CA SER A 153 -50.85 -93.77 29.96
C SER A 153 -51.51 -92.42 30.11
N VAL A 154 -52.83 -92.36 30.07
CA VAL A 154 -53.60 -91.14 30.26
C VAL A 154 -54.63 -91.40 31.34
N LEU A 155 -54.68 -90.53 32.34
CA LEU A 155 -55.62 -90.60 33.44
C LEU A 155 -56.50 -89.35 33.44
N PHE A 156 -57.81 -89.56 33.48
CA PHE A 156 -58.78 -88.58 33.95
C PHE A 156 -59.23 -89.01 35.34
N GLU A 157 -58.96 -88.20 36.35
CA GLU A 157 -59.22 -88.54 37.77
C GLU A 157 -60.72 -88.48 38.16
N GLY A 158 -61.60 -88.09 37.23
CA GLY A 158 -63.01 -87.86 37.49
C GLY A 158 -63.29 -86.48 38.07
N ASP A 159 -64.56 -86.10 38.15
CA ASP A 159 -65.03 -84.88 38.82
C ASP A 159 -66.42 -85.08 39.45
N GLU A 160 -67.10 -83.99 39.82
CA GLU A 160 -68.43 -84.03 40.44
C GLU A 160 -69.51 -84.68 39.53
N LEU A 161 -69.36 -84.66 38.21
CA LEU A 161 -70.35 -85.14 37.24
C LEU A 161 -69.94 -86.46 36.57
N TYR A 162 -68.63 -86.71 36.45
CA TYR A 162 -68.08 -87.79 35.66
C TYR A 162 -67.13 -88.67 36.47
N GLU A 163 -67.26 -89.99 36.30
CA GLU A 163 -66.34 -90.93 36.94
C GLU A 163 -64.94 -90.88 36.30
N ASN A 164 -63.93 -91.33 37.05
CA ASN A 164 -62.57 -91.44 36.56
C ASN A 164 -62.47 -92.46 35.42
N SER A 165 -61.53 -92.23 34.50
CA SER A 165 -61.16 -93.21 33.49
C SER A 165 -59.68 -93.13 33.19
N SER A 166 -59.10 -94.27 32.82
CA SER A 166 -57.71 -94.32 32.40
C SER A 166 -57.57 -95.15 31.13
N SER A 167 -56.60 -94.80 30.32
CA SER A 167 -56.20 -95.54 29.13
C SER A 167 -54.70 -95.70 29.13
N SER A 168 -54.21 -96.87 28.74
CA SER A 168 -52.78 -97.12 28.63
C SER A 168 -52.52 -97.90 27.36
N THR A 169 -51.80 -97.28 26.43
CA THR A 169 -51.58 -97.87 25.11
C THR A 169 -50.12 -97.78 24.69
N LYS A 170 -49.71 -98.78 23.91
CA LYS A 170 -48.38 -98.80 23.28
C LYS A 170 -48.43 -97.91 22.03
N VAL A 171 -47.64 -96.83 22.04
CA VAL A 171 -47.50 -95.89 20.94
C VAL A 171 -46.13 -96.06 20.30
N THR A 172 -46.13 -96.26 18.98
CA THR A 172 -44.88 -96.36 18.22
C THR A 172 -44.44 -94.98 17.74
N VAL A 173 -43.29 -94.51 18.23
CA VAL A 173 -42.63 -93.28 17.76
C VAL A 173 -41.76 -93.60 16.56
N SER A 174 -41.95 -92.89 15.46
CA SER A 174 -41.20 -93.06 14.22
C SER A 174 -40.32 -91.83 13.92
N LYS A 175 -39.22 -92.02 13.17
CA LYS A 175 -38.26 -90.94 12.88
C LYS A 175 -38.82 -89.88 11.93
N ALA A 176 -38.44 -88.62 12.10
CA ALA A 176 -38.79 -87.51 11.20
C ALA A 176 -38.00 -87.54 9.88
N SER A 177 -38.64 -87.21 8.76
CA SER A 177 -37.97 -87.17 7.44
C SER A 177 -37.00 -85.98 7.34
N THR A 178 -35.93 -86.12 6.54
CA THR A 178 -34.94 -85.06 6.29
C THR A 178 -34.72 -84.84 4.80
N SER A 179 -34.18 -83.67 4.43
CA SER A 179 -33.80 -83.34 3.05
C SER A 179 -32.44 -82.64 3.01
N ILE A 180 -31.62 -82.97 1.99
CA ILE A 180 -30.36 -82.27 1.71
C ILE A 180 -30.49 -81.61 0.34
N SER A 181 -30.21 -80.31 0.27
CA SER A 181 -30.33 -79.54 -0.97
C SER A 181 -29.10 -78.66 -1.24
N THR A 182 -28.97 -78.22 -2.49
CA THR A 182 -27.87 -77.38 -2.99
C THR A 182 -28.45 -76.30 -3.90
N ALA A 183 -27.79 -75.13 -4.01
CA ALA A 183 -28.36 -73.98 -4.72
C ALA A 183 -28.08 -73.95 -6.24
N THR A 184 -27.02 -74.61 -6.73
CA THR A 184 -26.60 -74.46 -8.14
C THR A 184 -25.83 -75.65 -8.70
N LYS A 185 -26.03 -76.01 -9.97
CA LYS A 185 -25.28 -77.09 -10.65
C LYS A 185 -23.87 -76.69 -11.13
N TYR A 186 -23.38 -75.50 -10.79
CA TYR A 186 -22.07 -74.99 -11.22
C TYR A 186 -21.14 -74.76 -10.05
N ALA A 187 -19.86 -75.07 -10.23
CA ALA A 187 -18.83 -74.79 -9.26
C ALA A 187 -17.60 -74.16 -9.92
N VAL A 188 -16.84 -73.34 -9.19
CA VAL A 188 -15.62 -72.72 -9.69
C VAL A 188 -14.42 -73.45 -9.11
N LYS A 189 -13.47 -73.83 -9.97
CA LYS A 189 -12.24 -74.52 -9.54
C LYS A 189 -11.49 -73.65 -8.53
N GLY A 190 -11.22 -74.22 -7.36
CA GLY A 190 -10.53 -73.55 -6.26
C GLY A 190 -11.47 -72.94 -5.21
N GLU A 191 -12.76 -72.77 -5.50
CA GLU A 191 -13.76 -72.21 -4.58
C GLU A 191 -14.48 -73.30 -3.77
N THR A 192 -15.15 -72.91 -2.68
CA THR A 192 -15.96 -73.82 -1.87
C THR A 192 -17.38 -73.99 -2.43
N TYR A 193 -17.91 -75.21 -2.35
CA TYR A 193 -19.28 -75.55 -2.70
C TYR A 193 -20.00 -76.15 -1.49
N SER A 194 -21.24 -75.75 -1.27
CA SER A 194 -21.99 -75.99 -0.03
C SER A 194 -23.31 -76.72 -0.26
N VAL A 195 -23.70 -77.57 0.69
CA VAL A 195 -25.02 -78.23 0.74
C VAL A 195 -25.65 -77.99 2.12
N VAL A 196 -26.98 -78.03 2.20
CA VAL A 196 -27.76 -77.71 3.42
C VAL A 196 -28.66 -78.89 3.80
N LEU A 197 -28.60 -79.33 5.06
CA LEU A 197 -29.48 -80.37 5.63
C LEU A 197 -30.63 -79.74 6.43
N LYS A 198 -31.85 -80.18 6.15
CA LYS A 198 -33.09 -79.72 6.80
C LYS A 198 -34.00 -80.89 7.21
N ASP A 199 -34.91 -80.66 8.15
CA ASP A 199 -36.02 -81.58 8.46
C ASP A 199 -37.21 -81.40 7.50
N LYS A 200 -38.31 -82.13 7.77
CA LYS A 200 -39.57 -82.06 6.99
C LYS A 200 -40.23 -80.69 6.98
N ASP A 201 -40.02 -79.90 8.03
CA ASP A 201 -40.65 -78.58 8.21
C ASP A 201 -39.74 -77.46 7.66
N GLY A 202 -38.57 -77.82 7.11
CA GLY A 202 -37.62 -76.90 6.51
C GLY A 202 -36.61 -76.30 7.50
N ASN A 203 -36.62 -76.73 8.76
CA ASN A 203 -35.68 -76.28 9.78
C ASN A 203 -34.31 -76.88 9.53
N VAL A 204 -33.26 -76.09 9.74
CA VAL A 204 -31.88 -76.52 9.50
C VAL A 204 -31.40 -77.44 10.61
N LEU A 205 -30.75 -78.55 10.24
CA LEU A 205 -30.24 -79.52 11.20
C LEU A 205 -28.75 -79.30 11.42
N SER A 206 -28.41 -78.71 12.56
CA SER A 206 -27.03 -78.46 12.97
C SER A 206 -26.39 -79.68 13.66
N LYS A 207 -25.06 -79.73 13.70
CA LYS A 207 -24.27 -80.78 14.37
C LYS A 207 -24.54 -82.21 13.86
N LYS A 208 -25.05 -82.37 12.64
CA LYS A 208 -25.30 -83.67 12.00
C LYS A 208 -24.17 -84.02 11.04
N ASN A 209 -23.76 -85.28 11.03
CA ASN A 209 -22.69 -85.77 10.15
C ASN A 209 -23.23 -86.06 8.75
N VAL A 210 -22.76 -85.31 7.76
CA VAL A 210 -23.09 -85.47 6.34
C VAL A 210 -21.84 -85.91 5.59
N ILE A 211 -22.00 -86.98 4.83
CA ILE A 211 -20.95 -87.57 3.98
C ILE A 211 -21.11 -86.96 2.59
N LEU A 212 -20.09 -86.26 2.10
CA LEU A 212 -20.02 -85.77 0.72
C LEU A 212 -19.00 -86.61 -0.07
N THR A 213 -19.36 -87.09 -1.25
CA THR A 213 -18.40 -87.74 -2.15
C THR A 213 -18.27 -86.95 -3.44
N TYR A 214 -17.06 -86.48 -3.72
CA TYR A 214 -16.75 -85.66 -4.87
C TYR A 214 -15.44 -86.12 -5.50
N ASN A 215 -15.46 -86.39 -6.81
CA ASN A 215 -14.31 -86.85 -7.59
C ASN A 215 -13.61 -88.08 -6.95
N GLY A 216 -14.40 -89.07 -6.52
CA GLY A 216 -13.91 -90.31 -5.89
C GLY A 216 -13.43 -90.17 -4.44
N LYS A 217 -13.36 -88.94 -3.90
CA LYS A 217 -12.95 -88.69 -2.51
C LYS A 217 -14.17 -88.42 -1.62
N THR A 218 -14.17 -89.05 -0.45
CA THR A 218 -15.20 -88.89 0.58
C THR A 218 -14.77 -87.89 1.64
N TYR A 219 -15.71 -87.03 2.04
CA TYR A 219 -15.54 -85.99 3.04
C TYR A 219 -16.65 -86.16 4.08
N ASN A 220 -16.26 -86.49 5.32
CA ASN A 220 -17.19 -86.53 6.45
C ASN A 220 -17.18 -85.14 7.11
N LYS A 221 -18.31 -84.44 7.03
CA LYS A 221 -18.44 -83.06 7.53
C LYS A 221 -19.64 -82.96 8.45
N THR A 222 -19.48 -82.22 9.53
CA THR A 222 -20.57 -81.91 10.47
C THR A 222 -21.23 -80.60 10.07
N THR A 223 -22.56 -80.56 10.01
CA THR A 223 -23.31 -79.35 9.68
C THR A 223 -23.07 -78.25 10.72
N ASN A 224 -22.84 -77.02 10.26
CA ASN A 224 -22.75 -75.85 11.14
C ASN A 224 -24.12 -75.44 11.70
N SER A 225 -24.19 -74.35 12.47
CA SER A 225 -25.45 -73.82 13.03
C SER A 225 -26.52 -73.47 12.00
N LYS A 226 -26.14 -73.27 10.73
CA LYS A 226 -27.04 -73.03 9.59
C LYS A 226 -27.39 -74.31 8.80
N GLY A 227 -27.01 -75.49 9.31
CA GLY A 227 -27.22 -76.77 8.62
C GLY A 227 -26.30 -76.99 7.42
N ILE A 228 -25.23 -76.20 7.24
CA ILE A 228 -24.39 -76.19 6.04
C ILE A 228 -23.14 -77.04 6.22
N VAL A 229 -22.77 -77.79 5.17
CA VAL A 229 -21.43 -78.39 5.00
C VAL A 229 -20.84 -78.00 3.65
N SER A 230 -19.53 -77.77 3.61
CA SER A 230 -18.83 -77.26 2.42
C SER A 230 -17.55 -78.04 2.11
N ILE A 231 -17.21 -78.13 0.82
CA ILE A 231 -15.96 -78.70 0.31
C ILE A 231 -15.32 -77.78 -0.73
N LYS A 232 -13.99 -77.79 -0.83
CA LYS A 232 -13.28 -77.07 -1.90
C LYS A 232 -13.38 -77.85 -3.20
N ILE A 233 -13.71 -77.18 -4.29
CA ILE A 233 -13.92 -77.80 -5.60
C ILE A 233 -12.60 -77.89 -6.36
N THR A 234 -12.19 -79.11 -6.62
CA THR A 234 -10.96 -79.46 -7.34
C THR A 234 -11.27 -80.32 -8.56
N GLY A 235 -10.63 -80.08 -9.70
CA GLY A 235 -10.81 -80.92 -10.88
C GLY A 235 -10.48 -80.20 -12.19
N THR A 236 -10.56 -80.93 -13.29
CA THR A 236 -10.46 -80.40 -14.66
C THR A 236 -11.66 -79.50 -14.97
N VAL A 237 -11.38 -78.31 -15.49
CA VAL A 237 -12.40 -77.34 -15.91
C VAL A 237 -13.21 -77.89 -17.09
N ALA A 238 -14.49 -77.50 -17.18
CA ALA A 238 -15.49 -77.89 -18.15
C ALA A 238 -15.90 -79.37 -18.11
N LYS A 239 -15.33 -80.16 -17.19
CA LYS A 239 -15.81 -81.50 -16.85
C LYS A 239 -16.92 -81.41 -15.79
N THR A 240 -17.89 -82.31 -15.91
CA THR A 240 -18.97 -82.49 -14.93
C THR A 240 -18.57 -83.61 -13.97
N TYR A 241 -18.71 -83.35 -12.67
CA TYR A 241 -18.44 -84.31 -11.60
C TYR A 241 -19.73 -84.53 -10.81
N LYS A 242 -20.04 -85.78 -10.49
CA LYS A 242 -21.13 -86.08 -9.58
C LYS A 242 -20.67 -85.79 -8.15
N LEU A 243 -21.34 -84.86 -7.47
CA LEU A 243 -21.27 -84.71 -6.03
C LEU A 243 -22.45 -85.47 -5.44
N THR A 244 -22.20 -86.50 -4.65
CA THR A 244 -23.23 -87.14 -3.83
C THR A 244 -23.11 -86.65 -2.39
N TYR A 245 -24.24 -86.58 -1.70
CA TYR A 245 -24.31 -86.21 -0.30
C TYR A 245 -25.29 -87.14 0.41
N LYS A 246 -24.92 -87.59 1.60
CA LYS A 246 -25.70 -88.54 2.39
C LYS A 246 -25.65 -88.17 3.85
N PHE A 247 -26.82 -88.02 4.44
CA PHE A 247 -27.05 -88.09 5.88
C PHE A 247 -27.59 -89.49 6.17
N ALA A 248 -26.89 -90.27 6.99
CA ALA A 248 -27.26 -91.64 7.30
C ALA A 248 -28.52 -91.76 8.17
N GLY A 249 -29.05 -90.64 8.66
CA GLY A 249 -30.05 -90.62 9.71
C GLY A 249 -29.40 -90.73 11.09
N ASP A 250 -30.21 -90.57 12.11
CA ASP A 250 -29.85 -90.85 13.51
C ASP A 250 -31.07 -91.46 14.22
N GLU A 251 -31.09 -91.49 15.55
CA GLU A 251 -32.19 -92.05 16.34
C GLU A 251 -33.51 -91.25 16.22
N TYR A 252 -33.45 -89.99 15.79
CA TYR A 252 -34.60 -89.08 15.65
C TYR A 252 -35.01 -88.83 14.20
N TYR A 253 -34.05 -88.84 13.28
CA TYR A 253 -34.23 -88.43 11.89
C TYR A 253 -33.92 -89.56 10.91
N LYS A 254 -34.78 -89.73 9.89
CA LYS A 254 -34.56 -90.66 8.78
C LYS A 254 -33.38 -90.21 7.93
N ALA A 255 -32.71 -91.18 7.31
CA ALA A 255 -31.67 -90.94 6.33
C ALA A 255 -32.19 -90.12 5.15
N SER A 256 -31.35 -89.26 4.60
CA SER A 256 -31.59 -88.57 3.34
C SER A 256 -30.33 -88.52 2.52
N SER A 257 -30.48 -88.59 1.21
CA SER A 257 -29.35 -88.50 0.30
C SER A 257 -29.77 -87.84 -1.00
N GLY A 258 -28.79 -87.35 -1.74
CA GLY A 258 -29.03 -86.79 -3.06
C GLY A 258 -27.72 -86.67 -3.81
N SER A 259 -27.83 -86.16 -5.03
CA SER A 259 -26.66 -85.87 -5.84
C SER A 259 -26.91 -84.72 -6.78
N VAL A 260 -25.82 -84.03 -7.13
CA VAL A 260 -25.82 -82.96 -8.12
C VAL A 260 -24.66 -83.15 -9.08
N SER A 261 -24.93 -82.98 -10.37
CA SER A 261 -23.90 -82.98 -11.42
C SER A 261 -23.27 -81.59 -11.51
N LEU A 262 -22.10 -81.42 -10.88
CA LEU A 262 -21.36 -80.17 -10.82
C LEU A 262 -20.48 -79.96 -12.04
N LYS A 263 -20.82 -78.98 -12.87
CA LYS A 263 -19.92 -78.52 -13.95
C LYS A 263 -18.89 -77.53 -13.40
N VAL A 264 -17.62 -77.89 -13.45
CA VAL A 264 -16.51 -77.09 -12.91
C VAL A 264 -16.09 -76.01 -13.92
N LYS A 265 -16.00 -74.75 -13.48
CA LYS A 265 -15.61 -73.58 -14.29
C LYS A 265 -14.26 -73.01 -13.86
N MET A 266 -13.55 -72.33 -14.76
CA MET A 266 -12.30 -71.62 -14.48
C MET A 266 -12.58 -70.29 -13.79
N ALA A 267 -11.92 -69.99 -12.66
CA ALA A 267 -12.06 -68.70 -12.00
C ALA A 267 -11.57 -67.54 -12.89
N THR A 268 -12.18 -66.37 -12.70
CA THR A 268 -11.81 -65.13 -13.40
C THR A 268 -11.64 -63.98 -12.41
N SER A 269 -10.89 -62.95 -12.81
CA SER A 269 -10.61 -61.77 -11.99
C SER A 269 -10.66 -60.48 -12.82
N LEU A 270 -11.14 -59.39 -12.22
CA LEU A 270 -11.18 -58.05 -12.81
C LEU A 270 -10.22 -57.10 -12.09
N THR A 271 -9.40 -56.38 -12.86
CA THR A 271 -8.48 -55.35 -12.32
C THR A 271 -8.69 -54.01 -13.02
N GLY A 272 -8.76 -52.92 -12.25
CA GLY A 272 -8.90 -51.55 -12.74
C GLY A 272 -8.27 -50.55 -11.76
N ALA A 273 -7.98 -49.35 -12.25
CA ALA A 273 -7.42 -48.27 -11.43
C ALA A 273 -8.48 -47.67 -10.48
N SER A 274 -8.06 -46.90 -9.47
CA SER A 274 -8.99 -46.18 -8.58
C SER A 274 -9.34 -44.77 -9.07
N THR A 275 -8.73 -44.28 -10.15
CA THR A 275 -8.96 -42.91 -10.66
C THR A 275 -9.04 -42.85 -12.18
N VAL A 276 -9.77 -41.86 -12.70
CA VAL A 276 -9.86 -41.54 -14.13
C VAL A 276 -10.04 -40.04 -14.31
N VAL A 277 -9.58 -39.46 -15.42
CA VAL A 277 -9.85 -38.05 -15.76
C VAL A 277 -11.18 -37.98 -16.50
N LYS A 278 -12.05 -37.02 -16.15
CA LYS A 278 -13.31 -36.79 -16.86
C LYS A 278 -13.09 -36.69 -18.38
N GLY A 279 -13.92 -37.38 -19.14
CA GLY A 279 -13.82 -37.49 -20.59
C GLY A 279 -12.94 -38.65 -21.08
N ASN A 280 -12.07 -39.22 -20.24
CA ASN A 280 -11.23 -40.36 -20.60
C ASN A 280 -11.96 -41.70 -20.43
N LYS A 281 -11.39 -42.75 -21.05
CA LYS A 281 -11.84 -44.13 -20.88
C LYS A 281 -11.28 -44.70 -19.57
N TYR A 282 -12.16 -45.15 -18.68
CA TYR A 282 -11.83 -46.03 -17.58
C TYR A 282 -11.76 -47.47 -18.11
N SER A 283 -10.67 -48.17 -17.79
CA SER A 283 -10.36 -49.49 -18.35
C SER A 283 -10.24 -50.52 -17.23
N VAL A 284 -10.84 -51.70 -17.45
CA VAL A 284 -10.65 -52.88 -16.60
C VAL A 284 -10.16 -54.05 -17.44
N THR A 285 -9.30 -54.87 -16.87
CA THR A 285 -8.75 -56.08 -17.49
C THR A 285 -9.40 -57.31 -16.87
N LEU A 286 -9.94 -58.18 -17.71
CA LEU A 286 -10.47 -59.49 -17.33
C LEU A 286 -9.42 -60.57 -17.61
N LYS A 287 -9.07 -61.34 -16.59
CA LYS A 287 -8.13 -62.46 -16.66
C LYS A 287 -8.75 -63.74 -16.09
N ASN A 288 -8.23 -64.89 -16.48
CA ASN A 288 -8.52 -66.16 -15.80
C ASN A 288 -7.52 -66.42 -14.65
N ALA A 289 -7.74 -67.50 -13.89
CA ALA A 289 -6.90 -67.91 -12.77
C ALA A 289 -5.41 -68.10 -13.12
N ASN A 290 -5.08 -68.38 -14.38
CA ASN A 290 -3.70 -68.54 -14.85
C ASN A 290 -3.07 -67.20 -15.28
N GLY A 291 -3.76 -66.07 -15.10
CA GLY A 291 -3.30 -64.74 -15.50
C GLY A 291 -3.52 -64.38 -16.98
N ASN A 292 -4.09 -65.30 -17.77
CA ASN A 292 -4.33 -65.08 -19.21
C ASN A 292 -5.50 -64.13 -19.43
N ALA A 293 -5.32 -63.16 -20.32
CA ALA A 293 -6.35 -62.18 -20.66
C ALA A 293 -7.49 -62.80 -21.48
N LEU A 294 -8.73 -62.48 -21.13
CA LEU A 294 -9.91 -63.03 -21.79
C LEU A 294 -10.48 -62.03 -22.78
N SER A 295 -10.36 -62.32 -24.08
CA SER A 295 -10.85 -61.46 -25.15
C SER A 295 -12.29 -61.77 -25.56
N LYS A 296 -12.95 -60.80 -26.21
CA LYS A 296 -14.34 -60.88 -26.71
C LYS A 296 -15.38 -61.29 -25.64
N LYS A 297 -15.15 -60.96 -24.36
CA LYS A 297 -16.07 -61.18 -23.25
C LYS A 297 -16.77 -59.89 -22.86
N THR A 298 -18.04 -59.97 -22.48
CA THR A 298 -18.83 -58.81 -22.06
C THR A 298 -18.68 -58.56 -20.57
N VAL A 299 -18.15 -57.39 -20.21
CA VAL A 299 -18.05 -56.88 -18.84
C VAL A 299 -19.07 -55.76 -18.66
N SER A 300 -19.86 -55.83 -17.59
CA SER A 300 -20.81 -54.81 -17.17
C SER A 300 -20.14 -53.81 -16.21
N PHE A 301 -20.40 -52.52 -16.40
CA PHE A 301 -19.97 -51.43 -15.54
C PHE A 301 -21.23 -50.76 -14.99
N THR A 302 -21.46 -50.82 -13.69
CA THR A 302 -22.62 -50.24 -13.02
C THR A 302 -22.16 -49.09 -12.13
N ILE A 303 -22.61 -47.87 -12.46
CA ILE A 303 -22.24 -46.63 -11.77
C ILE A 303 -23.47 -45.72 -11.70
N ASN A 304 -23.76 -45.16 -10.52
CA ASN A 304 -25.00 -44.42 -10.25
C ASN A 304 -26.28 -45.16 -10.69
N GLY A 305 -26.38 -46.46 -10.39
CA GLY A 305 -27.52 -47.30 -10.77
C GLY A 305 -27.61 -47.67 -12.27
N LYS A 306 -26.80 -47.08 -13.15
CA LYS A 306 -26.84 -47.36 -14.60
C LYS A 306 -25.78 -48.37 -15.02
N THR A 307 -26.19 -49.39 -15.77
CA THR A 307 -25.32 -50.47 -16.25
C THR A 307 -24.93 -50.30 -17.72
N TYR A 308 -23.62 -50.39 -18.00
CA TYR A 308 -23.03 -50.31 -19.33
C TYR A 308 -22.27 -51.58 -19.67
N LYS A 309 -22.66 -52.28 -20.73
CA LYS A 309 -21.97 -53.49 -21.20
C LYS A 309 -20.86 -53.13 -22.20
N LYS A 310 -19.65 -53.64 -21.98
CA LYS A 310 -18.48 -53.43 -22.85
C LYS A 310 -17.75 -54.73 -23.11
N THR A 311 -17.31 -54.92 -24.35
CA THR A 311 -16.60 -56.12 -24.77
C THR A 311 -15.09 -55.92 -24.59
N THR A 312 -14.41 -56.93 -24.05
CA THR A 312 -12.95 -56.94 -23.87
C THR A 312 -12.21 -57.09 -25.20
N ASN A 313 -11.14 -56.33 -25.40
CA ASN A 313 -10.26 -56.49 -26.56
C ASN A 313 -9.33 -57.72 -26.46
N SER A 314 -8.38 -57.88 -27.38
CA SER A 314 -7.40 -58.98 -27.38
C SER A 314 -6.52 -59.04 -26.13
N LYS A 315 -6.33 -57.91 -25.44
CA LYS A 315 -5.60 -57.80 -24.16
C LYS A 315 -6.52 -57.99 -22.94
N GLY A 316 -7.76 -58.44 -23.14
CA GLY A 316 -8.75 -58.62 -22.08
C GLY A 316 -9.29 -57.33 -21.49
N VAL A 317 -9.08 -56.18 -22.15
CA VAL A 317 -9.46 -54.87 -21.63
C VAL A 317 -10.84 -54.45 -22.13
N ALA A 318 -11.78 -54.24 -21.21
CA ALA A 318 -13.04 -53.55 -21.46
C ALA A 318 -12.90 -52.09 -21.01
N SER A 319 -13.56 -51.14 -21.70
CA SER A 319 -13.40 -49.72 -21.38
C SER A 319 -14.68 -48.90 -21.53
N LEU A 320 -14.93 -48.02 -20.56
CA LEU A 320 -16.07 -47.12 -20.48
C LEU A 320 -15.58 -45.67 -20.45
N LYS A 321 -16.10 -44.82 -21.34
CA LYS A 321 -15.84 -43.37 -21.28
C LYS A 321 -16.59 -42.77 -20.09
N ILE A 322 -15.89 -42.08 -19.20
CA ILE A 322 -16.47 -41.50 -17.98
C ILE A 322 -16.65 -39.99 -18.18
N SER A 323 -17.90 -39.54 -18.30
CA SER A 323 -18.25 -38.11 -18.46
C SER A 323 -18.92 -37.51 -17.22
N LEU A 324 -18.83 -38.19 -16.08
CA LEU A 324 -19.44 -37.78 -14.82
C LEU A 324 -18.84 -36.48 -14.26
N ALA A 325 -19.50 -35.88 -13.28
CA ALA A 325 -19.02 -34.66 -12.63
C ALA A 325 -17.67 -34.89 -11.94
N SER A 326 -16.87 -33.83 -11.83
CA SER A 326 -15.52 -33.88 -11.29
C SER A 326 -15.18 -32.56 -10.57
N PRO A 327 -14.37 -32.58 -9.49
CA PRO A 327 -13.73 -33.75 -8.89
C PRO A 327 -14.67 -34.49 -7.92
N LYS A 328 -14.94 -35.78 -8.14
CA LYS A 328 -15.89 -36.56 -7.29
C LYS A 328 -15.59 -38.06 -7.32
N ALA A 329 -15.83 -38.75 -6.19
CA ALA A 329 -15.81 -40.20 -6.08
C ALA A 329 -17.18 -40.81 -6.42
N TYR A 330 -17.17 -41.98 -7.06
CA TYR A 330 -18.37 -42.72 -7.42
C TYR A 330 -18.17 -44.21 -7.13
N ASP A 331 -19.20 -44.86 -6.62
CA ASP A 331 -19.21 -46.31 -6.46
C ASP A 331 -19.45 -46.96 -7.81
N LEU A 332 -18.43 -47.70 -8.27
CA LEU A 332 -18.44 -48.42 -9.53
C LEU A 332 -18.34 -49.92 -9.25
N LYS A 333 -19.39 -50.65 -9.63
CA LYS A 333 -19.36 -52.12 -9.70
C LYS A 333 -19.00 -52.54 -11.12
N VAL A 334 -17.99 -53.38 -11.28
CA VAL A 334 -17.66 -54.04 -12.55
C VAL A 334 -17.87 -55.55 -12.41
N ALA A 335 -18.57 -56.15 -13.36
CA ALA A 335 -18.95 -57.56 -13.28
C ALA A 335 -18.81 -58.27 -14.63
N TYR A 336 -18.28 -59.48 -14.60
CA TYR A 336 -18.33 -60.44 -15.69
C TYR A 336 -19.27 -61.58 -15.31
N GLY A 337 -20.35 -61.75 -16.07
CA GLY A 337 -21.38 -62.77 -15.80
C GLY A 337 -20.94 -64.23 -16.02
N GLY A 338 -19.69 -64.48 -16.41
CA GLY A 338 -19.17 -65.82 -16.67
C GLY A 338 -19.54 -66.37 -18.05
N SER A 339 -19.25 -67.65 -18.27
CA SER A 339 -19.64 -68.43 -19.44
C SER A 339 -19.84 -69.92 -19.07
N SER A 340 -19.97 -70.78 -20.08
CA SER A 340 -19.96 -72.24 -19.91
C SER A 340 -18.64 -72.79 -19.38
N TYR A 341 -17.52 -72.10 -19.64
CA TYR A 341 -16.16 -72.49 -19.22
C TYR A 341 -15.64 -71.62 -18.06
N TYR A 342 -15.95 -70.32 -18.06
CA TYR A 342 -15.43 -69.34 -17.08
C TYR A 342 -16.47 -69.01 -16.00
N GLY A 343 -16.03 -68.95 -14.74
CA GLY A 343 -16.83 -68.47 -13.62
C GLY A 343 -17.08 -66.97 -13.71
N ALA A 344 -18.17 -66.51 -13.08
CA ALA A 344 -18.44 -65.09 -12.93
C ALA A 344 -17.42 -64.45 -11.97
N SER A 345 -17.19 -63.15 -12.13
CA SER A 345 -16.39 -62.35 -11.20
C SER A 345 -16.91 -60.93 -11.14
N GLU A 346 -16.78 -60.29 -9.98
CA GLU A 346 -17.16 -58.90 -9.78
C GLU A 346 -16.18 -58.17 -8.89
N LYS A 347 -16.14 -56.84 -9.01
CA LYS A 347 -15.33 -55.96 -8.19
C LYS A 347 -16.01 -54.62 -8.02
N GLU A 348 -16.03 -54.13 -6.79
CA GLU A 348 -16.42 -52.76 -6.46
C GLU A 348 -15.20 -51.86 -6.35
N VAL A 349 -15.30 -50.66 -6.90
CA VAL A 349 -14.23 -49.66 -6.96
C VAL A 349 -14.83 -48.30 -6.60
N SER A 350 -14.28 -47.64 -5.58
CA SER A 350 -14.51 -46.21 -5.39
C SER A 350 -13.70 -45.44 -6.44
N LEU A 351 -14.33 -45.11 -7.57
CA LEU A 351 -13.70 -44.47 -8.71
C LEU A 351 -13.68 -42.95 -8.53
N PHE A 352 -12.49 -42.37 -8.34
CA PHE A 352 -12.33 -40.92 -8.29
C PHE A 352 -12.17 -40.31 -9.70
N VAL A 353 -13.13 -39.47 -10.10
CA VAL A 353 -13.13 -38.77 -11.38
C VAL A 353 -12.45 -37.40 -11.22
N LYS A 354 -11.25 -37.25 -11.80
CA LYS A 354 -10.43 -36.04 -11.75
C LYS A 354 -10.86 -35.00 -12.79
N THR A 355 -10.71 -33.73 -12.45
CA THR A 355 -10.98 -32.60 -13.36
C THR A 355 -9.87 -32.46 -14.41
N PRO A 356 -10.19 -32.39 -15.72
CA PRO A 356 -9.19 -32.20 -16.77
C PRO A 356 -8.49 -30.85 -16.64
N THR A 357 -7.24 -30.76 -17.09
CA THR A 357 -6.47 -29.52 -17.11
C THR A 357 -5.90 -29.23 -18.49
N LYS A 358 -5.50 -27.98 -18.72
CA LYS A 358 -4.81 -27.54 -19.93
C LYS A 358 -3.72 -26.51 -19.59
N LEU A 359 -2.64 -26.55 -20.37
CA LEU A 359 -1.55 -25.58 -20.30
C LEU A 359 -1.59 -24.69 -21.54
N ILE A 360 -1.64 -23.37 -21.33
CA ILE A 360 -1.72 -22.36 -22.40
C ILE A 360 -0.43 -21.57 -22.39
N ASN A 361 0.24 -21.45 -23.54
CA ASN A 361 1.50 -20.73 -23.65
C ASN A 361 1.31 -19.29 -24.18
N SER A 362 2.28 -18.41 -23.95
CA SER A 362 2.22 -16.99 -24.35
C SER A 362 2.55 -16.71 -25.84
N GLY A 363 2.62 -17.74 -26.70
CA GLY A 363 2.82 -17.61 -28.14
C GLY A 363 4.10 -18.27 -28.67
N SER A 364 4.36 -18.16 -29.97
CA SER A 364 5.48 -18.84 -30.65
C SER A 364 6.80 -18.06 -30.70
N SER A 365 6.89 -16.89 -30.06
CA SER A 365 8.13 -16.10 -29.98
C SER A 365 8.32 -15.39 -28.65
N VAL A 366 9.57 -15.08 -28.29
CA VAL A 366 9.93 -14.35 -27.07
C VAL A 366 11.14 -13.45 -27.31
N GLY A 367 11.22 -12.34 -26.58
CA GLY A 367 12.40 -11.49 -26.56
C GLY A 367 13.57 -12.15 -25.81
N LYS A 368 14.80 -12.01 -26.31
CA LYS A 368 15.99 -12.34 -25.53
C LYS A 368 15.98 -11.50 -24.25
N GLY A 369 16.26 -12.14 -23.11
CA GLY A 369 16.24 -11.47 -21.81
C GLY A 369 14.89 -11.51 -21.10
N THR A 370 13.79 -11.86 -21.79
CA THR A 370 12.43 -11.75 -21.22
C THR A 370 11.90 -13.10 -20.70
N LYS A 371 10.93 -13.03 -19.77
CA LYS A 371 10.19 -14.19 -19.26
C LYS A 371 9.20 -14.71 -20.33
N TYR A 372 9.18 -16.02 -20.55
CA TYR A 372 8.16 -16.74 -21.32
C TYR A 372 7.15 -17.36 -20.36
N TYR A 373 5.85 -17.29 -20.65
CA TYR A 373 4.79 -17.65 -19.71
C TYR A 373 3.99 -18.86 -20.16
N VAL A 374 3.61 -19.70 -19.20
CA VAL A 374 2.67 -20.81 -19.39
C VAL A 374 1.66 -20.78 -18.25
N THR A 375 0.37 -20.80 -18.59
CA THR A 375 -0.75 -20.75 -17.64
C THR A 375 -1.42 -22.11 -17.54
N LEU A 376 -1.59 -22.62 -16.32
CA LEU A 376 -2.34 -23.83 -16.01
C LEU A 376 -3.78 -23.48 -15.66
N LYS A 377 -4.72 -24.09 -16.38
CA LYS A 377 -6.17 -23.96 -16.15
C LYS A 377 -6.85 -25.31 -16.06
N ASP A 378 -8.00 -25.36 -15.41
CA ASP A 378 -8.92 -26.49 -15.52
C ASP A 378 -9.75 -26.45 -16.82
N SER A 379 -10.59 -27.46 -17.02
CA SER A 379 -11.50 -27.55 -18.18
C SER A 379 -12.52 -26.40 -18.26
N SER A 380 -12.81 -25.74 -17.13
CA SER A 380 -13.75 -24.61 -17.03
C SER A 380 -13.08 -23.25 -17.18
N ASN A 381 -11.78 -23.22 -17.53
CA ASN A 381 -10.94 -22.02 -17.64
C ASN A 381 -10.55 -21.34 -16.32
N ASN A 382 -10.80 -21.98 -15.17
CA ASN A 382 -10.31 -21.46 -13.90
C ASN A 382 -8.80 -21.69 -13.78
N VAL A 383 -8.09 -20.72 -13.23
CA VAL A 383 -6.64 -20.79 -13.04
C VAL A 383 -6.31 -21.68 -11.83
N LEU A 384 -5.23 -22.46 -11.94
CA LEU A 384 -4.80 -23.36 -10.86
C LEU A 384 -3.50 -22.86 -10.23
N SER A 385 -3.60 -22.27 -9.04
CA SER A 385 -2.46 -21.73 -8.27
C SER A 385 -1.78 -22.81 -7.40
N GLY A 386 -0.50 -22.58 -7.08
CA GLY A 386 0.28 -23.46 -6.19
C GLY A 386 0.56 -24.85 -6.77
N LYS A 387 0.52 -25.01 -8.10
CA LYS A 387 0.72 -26.29 -8.78
C LYS A 387 2.07 -26.33 -9.49
N THR A 388 2.77 -27.46 -9.41
CA THR A 388 4.07 -27.62 -10.04
C THR A 388 3.93 -27.95 -11.53
N VAL A 389 4.48 -27.10 -12.39
CA VAL A 389 4.63 -27.31 -13.83
C VAL A 389 6.11 -27.48 -14.15
N THR A 390 6.42 -28.53 -14.89
CA THR A 390 7.77 -28.83 -15.38
C THR A 390 7.93 -28.23 -16.78
N ILE A 391 8.92 -27.38 -16.98
CA ILE A 391 9.29 -26.78 -18.28
C ILE A 391 10.63 -27.38 -18.71
N THR A 392 10.70 -27.94 -19.92
CA THR A 392 11.94 -28.42 -20.53
C THR A 392 12.32 -27.52 -21.70
N TYR A 393 13.52 -26.92 -21.62
CA TYR A 393 14.05 -25.98 -22.60
C TYR A 393 15.55 -26.22 -22.78
N ARG A 394 15.98 -26.46 -24.03
CA ARG A 394 17.39 -26.77 -24.38
C ARG A 394 17.99 -27.93 -23.58
N GLY A 395 17.23 -29.01 -23.42
CA GLY A 395 17.65 -30.19 -22.66
C GLY A 395 17.63 -30.03 -21.14
N LYS A 396 17.46 -28.81 -20.61
CA LYS A 396 17.33 -28.56 -19.17
C LYS A 396 15.88 -28.56 -18.73
N THR A 397 15.62 -29.07 -17.53
CA THR A 397 14.29 -29.14 -16.93
C THR A 397 14.19 -28.22 -15.72
N TYR A 398 13.12 -27.43 -15.69
CA TYR A 398 12.81 -26.44 -14.66
C TYR A 398 11.46 -26.79 -14.02
N LYS A 399 11.43 -27.07 -12.72
CA LYS A 399 10.18 -27.20 -11.96
C LYS A 399 9.78 -25.82 -11.45
N LYS A 400 8.57 -25.37 -11.76
CA LYS A 400 8.06 -24.05 -11.38
C LYS A 400 6.66 -24.19 -10.77
N THR A 401 6.40 -23.45 -9.71
CA THR A 401 5.08 -23.43 -9.07
C THR A 401 4.25 -22.29 -9.65
N THR A 402 2.99 -22.57 -10.00
CA THR A 402 2.07 -21.56 -10.53
C THR A 402 1.74 -20.51 -9.46
N ASN A 403 1.75 -19.23 -9.84
CA ASN A 403 1.34 -18.13 -8.97
C ASN A 403 -0.20 -18.07 -8.79
N SER A 404 -0.70 -17.03 -8.11
CA SER A 404 -2.15 -16.79 -7.91
C SER A 404 -2.95 -16.72 -9.21
N LYS A 405 -2.34 -16.31 -10.33
CA LYS A 405 -2.94 -16.29 -11.67
C LYS A 405 -2.78 -17.60 -12.44
N GLY A 406 -2.27 -18.66 -11.81
CA GLY A 406 -2.02 -19.96 -12.44
C GLY A 406 -0.84 -19.97 -13.41
N VAL A 407 0.07 -18.99 -13.34
CA VAL A 407 1.14 -18.78 -14.31
C VAL A 407 2.49 -19.26 -13.77
N VAL A 408 3.25 -19.96 -14.61
CA VAL A 408 4.70 -20.16 -14.44
C VAL A 408 5.46 -19.39 -15.51
N SER A 409 6.70 -19.00 -15.21
CA SER A 409 7.56 -18.31 -16.17
C SER A 409 8.98 -18.87 -16.22
N LEU A 410 9.62 -18.71 -17.38
CA LEU A 410 11.01 -19.04 -17.62
C LEU A 410 11.69 -17.89 -18.38
N LYS A 411 12.78 -17.33 -17.83
CA LYS A 411 13.58 -16.30 -18.51
C LYS A 411 14.36 -16.93 -19.68
N ILE A 412 14.28 -16.34 -20.87
CA ILE A 412 14.88 -16.89 -22.09
C ILE A 412 16.02 -16.00 -22.58
N ASN A 413 17.26 -16.51 -22.51
CA ASN A 413 18.49 -15.76 -22.87
C ASN A 413 19.22 -16.31 -24.10
N SER A 414 18.58 -17.16 -24.90
CA SER A 414 19.19 -17.77 -26.08
C SER A 414 19.49 -16.76 -27.19
N ALA A 415 20.26 -17.19 -28.20
CA ALA A 415 20.63 -16.35 -29.35
C ALA A 415 19.40 -15.92 -30.17
N ILE A 416 19.40 -14.65 -30.59
CA ILE A 416 18.35 -14.04 -31.42
C ILE A 416 18.34 -14.69 -32.81
N GLY A 417 17.17 -14.81 -33.43
CA GLY A 417 16.97 -15.37 -34.77
C GLY A 417 16.80 -16.88 -34.81
N ARG A 418 17.15 -17.60 -33.73
CA ARG A 418 17.01 -19.07 -33.64
C ARG A 418 15.66 -19.50 -33.06
N THR A 419 15.27 -20.74 -33.34
CA THR A 419 14.06 -21.38 -32.81
C THR A 419 14.44 -22.56 -31.93
N TYR A 420 13.79 -22.71 -30.78
CA TYR A 420 14.05 -23.76 -29.81
C TYR A 420 12.76 -24.43 -29.37
N ALA A 421 12.73 -25.77 -29.28
CA ALA A 421 11.60 -26.47 -28.69
C ALA A 421 11.53 -26.20 -27.18
N LEU A 422 10.36 -25.76 -26.71
CA LEU A 422 10.03 -25.61 -25.29
C LEU A 422 8.83 -26.51 -25.00
N LYS A 423 9.02 -27.47 -24.09
CA LYS A 423 7.98 -28.42 -23.64
C LYS A 423 7.55 -28.08 -22.23
N TYR A 424 6.29 -28.26 -21.88
CA TYR A 424 5.77 -28.04 -20.54
C TYR A 424 4.78 -29.14 -20.15
N LYS A 425 4.81 -29.55 -18.87
CA LYS A 425 4.01 -30.66 -18.35
C LYS A 425 3.56 -30.40 -16.92
N PHE A 426 2.28 -30.64 -16.66
CA PHE A 426 1.69 -30.77 -15.35
C PHE A 426 1.36 -32.25 -15.13
N ALA A 427 1.92 -32.86 -14.08
CA ALA A 427 1.76 -34.28 -13.82
C ALA A 427 0.37 -34.68 -13.28
N GLY A 428 -0.47 -33.70 -12.92
CA GLY A 428 -1.74 -33.95 -12.23
C GLY A 428 -1.58 -33.93 -10.71
N THR A 429 -2.69 -34.05 -10.01
CA THR A 429 -2.79 -34.17 -8.54
C THR A 429 -3.85 -35.21 -8.17
N LYS A 430 -4.24 -35.27 -6.89
CA LYS A 430 -5.41 -36.03 -6.42
C LYS A 430 -6.69 -35.61 -7.18
N TYR A 431 -6.91 -34.30 -7.34
CA TYR A 431 -8.16 -33.76 -7.89
C TYR A 431 -8.11 -33.44 -9.39
N TYR A 432 -6.91 -33.16 -9.93
CA TYR A 432 -6.74 -32.68 -11.29
C TYR A 432 -5.95 -33.67 -12.16
N GLY A 433 -6.38 -33.86 -13.40
CA GLY A 433 -5.69 -34.67 -14.40
C GLY A 433 -4.41 -34.03 -14.95
N PRO A 434 -3.47 -34.83 -15.48
CA PRO A 434 -2.26 -34.32 -16.12
C PRO A 434 -2.57 -33.55 -17.41
N SER A 435 -1.69 -32.64 -17.78
CA SER A 435 -1.68 -31.98 -19.09
C SER A 435 -0.27 -31.64 -19.54
N SER A 436 -0.05 -31.51 -20.84
CA SER A 436 1.24 -31.15 -21.40
C SER A 436 1.08 -30.41 -22.71
N GLY A 437 2.11 -29.69 -23.14
CA GLY A 437 2.19 -29.09 -24.46
C GLY A 437 3.62 -28.74 -24.84
N SER A 438 3.78 -28.25 -26.06
CA SER A 438 5.07 -27.82 -26.59
C SER A 438 4.91 -26.72 -27.62
N VAL A 439 5.96 -25.92 -27.78
CA VAL A 439 6.02 -24.82 -28.73
C VAL A 439 7.41 -24.68 -29.31
N ASN A 440 7.49 -24.41 -30.62
CA ASN A 440 8.74 -24.01 -31.28
C ASN A 440 8.92 -22.50 -31.07
N LEU A 441 9.76 -22.15 -30.11
CA LEU A 441 9.92 -20.79 -29.61
C LEU A 441 11.01 -20.03 -30.37
N ARG A 442 10.61 -19.06 -31.20
CA ARG A 442 11.53 -18.16 -31.92
C ARG A 442 12.03 -17.03 -31.02
N ILE A 443 13.34 -16.85 -30.95
CA ILE A 443 13.95 -15.81 -30.12
C ILE A 443 14.15 -14.54 -30.95
N LYS A 444 13.61 -13.42 -30.45
CA LYS A 444 13.66 -12.10 -31.08
C LYS A 444 14.42 -11.12 -30.18
N ASN A 445 14.84 -9.98 -30.72
CA ASN A 445 15.32 -8.89 -29.88
C ASN A 445 14.14 -8.31 -29.09
N ALA A 446 14.30 -8.12 -27.79
CA ALA A 446 13.24 -7.55 -26.95
C ALA A 446 12.96 -6.10 -27.35
N THR A 447 11.80 -5.59 -26.97
CA THR A 447 11.41 -4.20 -27.18
C THR A 447 10.67 -3.69 -25.95
N THR A 448 10.81 -2.39 -25.69
CA THR A 448 10.06 -1.67 -24.66
C THR A 448 9.32 -0.53 -25.33
N LEU A 449 8.01 -0.48 -25.15
CA LEU A 449 7.15 0.60 -25.66
C LEU A 449 6.48 1.31 -24.48
N THR A 450 6.93 2.54 -24.21
CA THR A 450 6.55 3.27 -23.00
C THR A 450 5.89 4.60 -23.35
N GLY A 451 4.74 4.90 -22.77
CA GLY A 451 4.09 6.22 -22.81
C GLY A 451 4.40 7.06 -21.56
N PRO A 452 3.82 8.27 -21.45
CA PRO A 452 3.93 9.11 -20.26
C PRO A 452 3.22 8.45 -19.07
N ALA A 453 3.76 8.64 -17.86
CA ALA A 453 3.13 8.15 -16.62
C ALA A 453 1.81 8.87 -16.29
N SER A 454 1.67 10.13 -16.72
CA SER A 454 0.45 10.91 -16.53
C SER A 454 -0.73 10.30 -17.30
N THR A 455 -1.84 10.11 -16.60
CA THR A 455 -3.15 9.73 -17.16
C THR A 455 -3.98 10.95 -17.60
N THR A 456 -3.40 12.15 -17.56
CA THR A 456 -4.02 13.40 -18.03
C THR A 456 -3.22 13.99 -19.18
N ILE A 457 -3.93 14.52 -20.19
CA ILE A 457 -3.35 15.27 -21.30
C ILE A 457 -4.13 16.58 -21.53
N ILE A 458 -3.42 17.63 -21.90
CA ILE A 458 -4.03 18.89 -22.34
C ILE A 458 -4.53 18.73 -23.78
N LYS A 459 -5.76 19.16 -24.04
CA LYS A 459 -6.33 19.22 -25.39
C LYS A 459 -5.39 19.99 -26.32
N GLY A 460 -5.10 19.42 -27.50
CA GLY A 460 -4.12 19.97 -28.44
C GLY A 460 -2.71 19.40 -28.29
N ASN A 461 -2.38 18.77 -27.16
CA ASN A 461 -1.05 18.20 -26.96
C ASN A 461 -0.91 16.79 -27.56
N ALA A 462 0.32 16.46 -27.91
CA ALA A 462 0.69 15.13 -28.40
C ALA A 462 0.94 14.14 -27.25
N TYR A 463 0.23 13.02 -27.26
CA TYR A 463 0.55 11.85 -26.45
C TYR A 463 1.74 11.11 -27.10
N LYS A 464 2.88 11.09 -26.41
CA LYS A 464 4.17 10.62 -26.95
C LYS A 464 4.53 9.26 -26.38
N VAL A 465 4.80 8.28 -27.24
CA VAL A 465 5.27 6.95 -26.82
C VAL A 465 6.63 6.67 -27.43
N THR A 466 7.50 6.01 -26.66
CA THR A 466 8.88 5.72 -27.05
C THR A 466 9.07 4.23 -27.20
N LEU A 467 9.56 3.79 -28.36
CA LEU A 467 9.97 2.41 -28.63
C LEU A 467 11.49 2.30 -28.57
N LYS A 468 11.98 1.37 -27.75
CA LYS A 468 13.39 1.01 -27.65
C LYS A 468 13.59 -0.49 -27.85
N GLY A 469 14.76 -0.89 -28.32
CA GLY A 469 15.22 -2.27 -28.37
C GLY A 469 15.62 -2.78 -26.98
N GLY A 470 15.90 -4.07 -26.87
CA GLY A 470 16.33 -4.72 -25.62
C GLY A 470 17.69 -4.25 -25.11
N ASP A 471 18.45 -3.55 -25.95
CA ASP A 471 19.70 -2.85 -25.63
C ASP A 471 19.47 -1.41 -25.12
N GLY A 472 18.22 -0.97 -25.01
CA GLY A 472 17.84 0.39 -24.61
C GLY A 472 17.96 1.43 -25.73
N LYS A 473 18.38 1.05 -26.94
CA LYS A 473 18.51 1.99 -28.07
C LYS A 473 17.15 2.30 -28.69
N ALA A 474 16.95 3.55 -29.08
CA ALA A 474 15.75 4.01 -29.76
C ALA A 474 15.57 3.31 -31.12
N LEU A 475 14.36 2.83 -31.41
CA LEU A 475 14.04 2.20 -32.69
C LEU A 475 13.31 3.18 -33.59
N ALA A 476 14.01 3.74 -34.58
CA ALA A 476 13.45 4.65 -35.56
C ALA A 476 12.71 3.92 -36.69
N GLY A 477 11.77 4.61 -37.36
CA GLY A 477 11.07 4.11 -38.54
C GLY A 477 10.04 3.00 -38.25
N GLN A 478 9.75 2.69 -37.00
CA GLN A 478 8.84 1.62 -36.61
C GLN A 478 7.39 2.14 -36.52
N LYS A 479 6.43 1.35 -37.03
CA LYS A 479 5.01 1.68 -36.99
C LYS A 479 4.41 1.33 -35.63
N ILE A 480 3.90 2.35 -34.94
CA ILE A 480 3.10 2.24 -33.72
C ILE A 480 1.63 2.46 -34.06
N THR A 481 0.76 1.56 -33.61
CA THR A 481 -0.69 1.72 -33.72
C THR A 481 -1.22 2.19 -32.37
N PHE A 482 -1.73 3.42 -32.32
CA PHE A 482 -2.52 3.93 -31.22
C PHE A 482 -3.99 3.55 -31.44
N THR A 483 -4.70 3.20 -30.37
CA THR A 483 -6.16 3.04 -30.36
C THR A 483 -6.73 4.01 -29.34
N PHE A 484 -7.42 5.04 -29.82
CA PHE A 484 -8.02 6.08 -28.99
C PHE A 484 -9.54 6.08 -29.19
N ASN A 485 -10.27 5.82 -28.11
CA ASN A 485 -11.73 5.69 -28.09
C ASN A 485 -12.29 4.75 -29.18
N GLY A 486 -11.65 3.59 -29.36
CA GLY A 486 -12.02 2.59 -30.37
C GLY A 486 -11.48 2.85 -31.77
N LYS A 487 -11.01 4.07 -32.08
CA LYS A 487 -10.42 4.41 -33.39
C LYS A 487 -8.91 4.20 -33.41
N THR A 488 -8.38 3.63 -34.50
CA THR A 488 -6.95 3.34 -34.64
C THR A 488 -6.21 4.38 -35.47
N TYR A 489 -4.99 4.73 -35.02
CA TYR A 489 -4.10 5.69 -35.67
C TYR A 489 -2.70 5.10 -35.78
N ALA A 490 -2.14 5.04 -36.98
CA ALA A 490 -0.75 4.62 -37.19
C ALA A 490 0.19 5.83 -37.16
N ARG A 491 1.31 5.71 -36.45
CA ARG A 491 2.37 6.72 -36.37
C ARG A 491 3.72 6.03 -36.42
N THR A 492 4.70 6.68 -37.06
CA THR A 492 6.05 6.14 -37.19
C THR A 492 6.96 6.78 -36.15
N THR A 493 7.86 5.99 -35.57
CA THR A 493 8.85 6.50 -34.63
C THR A 493 9.92 7.35 -35.33
N ASN A 494 10.30 8.47 -34.72
CA ASN A 494 11.40 9.31 -35.18
C ASN A 494 12.78 8.74 -34.80
N LYS A 495 13.87 9.46 -35.07
CA LYS A 495 15.25 9.06 -34.72
C LYS A 495 15.46 8.77 -33.22
N LYS A 496 14.63 9.35 -32.34
CA LYS A 496 14.64 9.12 -30.88
C LYS A 496 13.70 7.98 -30.46
N GLY A 497 13.12 7.25 -31.41
CA GLY A 497 12.20 6.14 -31.13
C GLY A 497 10.80 6.62 -30.73
N VAL A 498 10.48 7.90 -30.91
CA VAL A 498 9.24 8.49 -30.40
C VAL A 498 8.19 8.57 -31.50
N ALA A 499 6.98 8.05 -31.23
CA ALA A 499 5.78 8.23 -32.03
C ALA A 499 4.75 9.06 -31.25
N ASN A 500 4.05 9.97 -31.93
CA ASN A 500 3.20 10.97 -31.29
C ASN A 500 1.78 10.99 -31.89
N LEU A 501 0.77 11.04 -31.03
CA LEU A 501 -0.62 11.26 -31.43
C LEU A 501 -1.19 12.49 -30.72
N THR A 502 -1.52 13.54 -31.49
CA THR A 502 -2.21 14.73 -30.98
C THR A 502 -3.64 14.42 -30.57
N ILE A 503 -4.03 14.84 -29.35
CA ILE A 503 -5.35 14.59 -28.78
C ILE A 503 -6.18 15.87 -28.77
N ASN A 504 -7.15 15.97 -29.68
CA ASN A 504 -8.06 17.11 -29.82
C ASN A 504 -9.48 16.81 -29.33
N ALA A 505 -9.67 15.74 -28.54
CA ALA A 505 -10.97 15.35 -28.03
C ALA A 505 -11.54 16.39 -27.04
N ALA A 506 -12.85 16.30 -26.76
CA ALA A 506 -13.51 17.19 -25.82
C ALA A 506 -12.88 17.07 -24.42
N ALA A 507 -12.55 18.21 -23.81
CA ALA A 507 -12.08 18.25 -22.44
C ALA A 507 -13.22 17.96 -21.44
N GLY A 508 -12.89 17.60 -20.20
CA GLY A 508 -13.88 17.20 -19.20
C GLY A 508 -14.26 15.72 -19.24
N LYS A 509 -13.66 14.94 -20.13
CA LYS A 509 -13.99 13.52 -20.35
C LYS A 509 -12.75 12.63 -20.26
N THR A 510 -12.98 11.36 -19.94
CA THR A 510 -11.96 10.32 -19.92
C THR A 510 -12.16 9.36 -21.09
N TYR A 511 -11.09 9.08 -21.82
CA TYR A 511 -11.10 8.24 -23.02
C TYR A 511 -10.22 7.01 -22.83
N LYS A 512 -10.58 5.89 -23.47
CA LYS A 512 -9.72 4.70 -23.52
C LYS A 512 -8.61 4.90 -24.55
N MET A 513 -7.35 4.71 -24.14
CA MET A 513 -6.15 4.80 -24.98
C MET A 513 -5.34 3.51 -24.86
N SER A 514 -4.85 2.97 -25.97
CA SER A 514 -3.79 1.95 -25.98
C SER A 514 -2.85 2.19 -27.15
N TYR A 515 -1.66 1.59 -27.12
CA TYR A 515 -0.70 1.66 -28.20
C TYR A 515 0.07 0.34 -28.33
N LYS A 516 0.30 -0.09 -29.57
CA LYS A 516 0.97 -1.35 -29.87
C LYS A 516 2.02 -1.20 -30.97
N PHE A 517 3.13 -1.90 -30.77
CA PHE A 517 4.10 -2.26 -31.79
C PHE A 517 3.93 -3.74 -32.10
N ALA A 518 3.57 -4.07 -33.34
CA ALA A 518 3.27 -5.45 -33.75
C ALA A 518 4.51 -6.37 -33.77
N GLY A 519 5.71 -5.81 -33.66
CA GLY A 519 6.97 -6.53 -33.83
C GLY A 519 7.37 -6.65 -35.30
N THR A 520 8.58 -7.17 -35.53
CA THR A 520 9.10 -7.51 -36.86
C THR A 520 9.62 -8.96 -36.88
N SER A 521 10.28 -9.37 -37.96
CA SER A 521 11.02 -10.64 -38.02
C SER A 521 12.15 -10.71 -36.97
N TYR A 522 12.74 -9.55 -36.63
CA TYR A 522 13.85 -9.41 -35.69
C TYR A 522 13.42 -8.93 -34.30
N TYR A 523 12.51 -7.95 -34.21
CA TYR A 523 12.05 -7.37 -32.94
C TYR A 523 10.76 -8.01 -32.45
N ASN A 524 10.67 -8.22 -31.14
CA ASN A 524 9.45 -8.71 -30.51
C ASN A 524 8.33 -7.66 -30.53
N ARG A 525 7.09 -8.12 -30.40
CA ARG A 525 5.93 -7.23 -30.19
C ARG A 525 5.97 -6.63 -28.78
N SER A 526 5.42 -5.44 -28.64
CA SER A 526 5.24 -4.75 -27.35
C SER A 526 4.01 -3.87 -27.42
N SER A 527 3.21 -3.81 -26.37
CA SER A 527 1.98 -3.01 -26.32
C SER A 527 1.74 -2.49 -24.93
N SER A 528 0.97 -1.41 -24.82
CA SER A 528 0.32 -1.04 -23.56
C SER A 528 -0.94 -1.87 -23.36
N GLY A 529 -1.37 -1.98 -22.09
CA GLY A 529 -2.77 -2.22 -21.77
C GLY A 529 -3.67 -1.04 -22.18
N THR A 530 -4.94 -1.11 -21.79
CA THR A 530 -5.87 0.01 -21.96
C THR A 530 -5.71 1.00 -20.81
N ILE A 531 -5.39 2.24 -21.15
CA ILE A 531 -5.21 3.38 -20.23
C ILE A 531 -6.46 4.26 -20.30
N LYS A 532 -6.89 4.77 -19.14
CA LYS A 532 -7.91 5.83 -19.04
C LYS A 532 -7.21 7.19 -19.11
N LEU A 533 -7.40 7.92 -20.20
CA LEU A 533 -6.77 9.21 -20.48
C LEU A 533 -7.77 10.35 -20.33
N ALA A 534 -7.61 11.17 -19.29
CA ALA A 534 -8.40 12.37 -19.06
C ALA A 534 -7.90 13.51 -19.96
N VAL A 535 -8.80 14.17 -20.67
CA VAL A 535 -8.48 15.32 -21.53
C VAL A 535 -8.94 16.59 -20.82
N LYS A 536 -8.01 17.55 -20.64
CA LYS A 536 -8.26 18.82 -19.92
C LYS A 536 -7.83 20.03 -20.75
N ILE A 537 -8.31 21.21 -20.39
CA ILE A 537 -7.85 22.50 -20.92
C ILE A 537 -6.79 23.05 -19.98
N LYS A 538 -5.77 23.71 -20.53
CA LYS A 538 -4.75 24.35 -19.71
C LYS A 538 -5.31 25.60 -19.03
N SER A 539 -5.03 25.78 -17.76
CA SER A 539 -5.32 26.95 -16.96
C SER A 539 -4.03 27.68 -16.59
N SER A 540 -4.14 28.98 -16.30
CA SER A 540 -3.01 29.82 -15.94
C SER A 540 -3.44 31.02 -15.10
N PHE A 541 -2.53 31.49 -14.26
CA PHE A 541 -2.71 32.70 -13.47
C PHE A 541 -1.98 33.89 -14.09
N LYS A 542 -2.60 35.07 -14.00
CA LYS A 542 -1.96 36.38 -14.14
C LYS A 542 -2.09 37.14 -12.82
N ASN A 543 -0.97 37.64 -12.29
CA ASN A 543 -0.96 38.37 -11.03
C ASN A 543 -1.00 39.90 -11.24
N SER A 544 -1.27 40.65 -10.16
CA SER A 544 -1.45 42.11 -10.17
C SER A 544 -0.16 42.92 -9.99
N GLY A 545 1.01 42.28 -9.94
CA GLY A 545 2.32 42.93 -9.77
C GLY A 545 3.09 42.45 -8.54
N THR A 546 4.18 43.14 -8.19
CA THR A 546 5.11 42.72 -7.13
C THR A 546 5.08 43.60 -5.88
N VAL A 547 4.27 44.66 -5.87
CA VAL A 547 4.18 45.63 -4.76
C VAL A 547 2.73 45.74 -4.31
N VAL A 548 2.50 45.75 -2.99
CA VAL A 548 1.17 45.94 -2.40
C VAL A 548 1.28 46.77 -1.12
N MET A 549 0.25 47.53 -0.79
CA MET A 549 0.15 48.17 0.53
C MET A 549 -0.39 47.17 1.55
N ASN A 550 0.14 47.21 2.77
CA ASN A 550 -0.40 46.43 3.88
C ASN A 550 -1.88 46.79 4.10
N ASN A 551 -2.69 45.81 4.49
CA ASN A 551 -4.15 45.88 4.60
C ASN A 551 -4.89 46.19 3.29
N THR A 552 -4.34 45.79 2.14
CA THR A 552 -5.05 45.83 0.85
C THR A 552 -5.11 44.44 0.21
N THR A 553 -6.09 44.25 -0.69
CA THR A 553 -6.32 42.97 -1.34
C THR A 553 -5.42 42.78 -2.55
N TYR A 554 -4.59 41.73 -2.54
CA TYR A 554 -3.80 41.31 -3.69
C TYR A 554 -4.60 40.39 -4.60
N VAL A 555 -4.70 40.70 -5.89
CA VAL A 555 -5.58 39.99 -6.84
C VAL A 555 -4.78 39.17 -7.84
N VAL A 556 -5.24 37.94 -8.11
CA VAL A 556 -4.79 37.11 -9.24
C VAL A 556 -5.99 36.75 -10.13
N ASN A 557 -5.74 36.53 -11.42
CA ASN A 557 -6.76 36.20 -12.42
C ASN A 557 -6.46 34.82 -13.04
N LEU A 558 -7.39 33.88 -12.88
CA LEU A 558 -7.33 32.53 -13.41
C LEU A 558 -8.08 32.43 -14.75
N LYS A 559 -7.37 32.03 -15.80
CA LYS A 559 -7.86 31.93 -17.18
C LYS A 559 -7.47 30.61 -17.82
N ASP A 560 -8.22 30.19 -18.84
CA ASP A 560 -7.82 29.06 -19.68
C ASP A 560 -6.82 29.48 -20.77
N SER A 561 -6.38 28.51 -21.57
CA SER A 561 -5.44 28.72 -22.68
C SER A 561 -5.93 29.68 -23.75
N ASP A 562 -7.25 29.86 -23.87
CA ASP A 562 -7.86 30.77 -24.85
C ASP A 562 -8.11 32.17 -24.22
N GLY A 563 -7.72 32.36 -22.95
CA GLY A 563 -7.85 33.63 -22.23
C GLY A 563 -9.22 33.85 -21.59
N LYS A 564 -10.11 32.85 -21.62
CA LYS A 564 -11.44 32.92 -21.01
C LYS A 564 -11.31 32.82 -19.48
N PRO A 565 -12.03 33.67 -18.72
CA PRO A 565 -12.01 33.62 -17.26
C PRO A 565 -12.65 32.34 -16.71
N LEU A 566 -12.03 31.79 -15.66
CA LEU A 566 -12.55 30.62 -14.94
C LEU A 566 -13.28 31.08 -13.68
N ALA A 567 -14.60 31.18 -13.74
CA ALA A 567 -15.44 31.56 -12.61
C ALA A 567 -15.68 30.40 -11.62
N SER A 568 -15.95 30.75 -10.37
CA SER A 568 -16.32 29.80 -9.30
C SER A 568 -15.29 28.68 -9.06
N LYS A 569 -14.00 28.97 -9.23
CA LYS A 569 -12.89 28.04 -8.96
C LYS A 569 -12.23 28.36 -7.63
N SER A 570 -12.01 27.32 -6.82
CA SER A 570 -11.29 27.42 -5.55
C SER A 570 -9.80 27.61 -5.80
N VAL A 571 -9.21 28.64 -5.18
CA VAL A 571 -7.79 28.97 -5.23
C VAL A 571 -7.22 29.00 -3.81
N ASN A 572 -6.19 28.19 -3.61
CA ASN A 572 -5.47 28.08 -2.36
C ASN A 572 -4.33 29.09 -2.38
N PHE A 573 -4.38 30.10 -1.51
CA PHE A 573 -3.27 31.01 -1.28
C PHE A 573 -2.44 30.53 -0.10
N THR A 574 -1.12 30.78 -0.15
CA THR A 574 -0.25 30.62 1.02
C THR A 574 0.60 31.87 1.16
N PHE A 575 0.50 32.50 2.34
CA PHE A 575 1.14 33.77 2.64
C PHE A 575 1.52 33.82 4.12
N ASP A 576 2.77 34.16 4.40
CA ASP A 576 3.34 34.25 5.76
C ASP A 576 3.07 32.99 6.62
N GLY A 577 3.21 31.81 6.01
CA GLY A 577 2.98 30.51 6.67
C GLY A 577 1.52 30.12 6.86
N LYS A 578 0.55 30.95 6.45
CA LYS A 578 -0.88 30.67 6.54
C LYS A 578 -1.47 30.32 5.17
N THR A 579 -2.46 29.45 5.16
CA THR A 579 -3.20 29.04 3.96
C THR A 579 -4.62 29.60 3.97
N TYR A 580 -5.06 30.11 2.82
CA TYR A 580 -6.38 30.71 2.63
C TYR A 580 -7.06 30.10 1.41
N HIS A 581 -8.40 30.00 1.44
CA HIS A 581 -9.19 29.39 0.39
C HIS A 581 -10.24 30.37 -0.12
N ASN A 582 -10.00 30.92 -1.31
CA ASN A 582 -10.89 31.91 -1.91
C ASN A 582 -11.35 31.45 -3.29
N THR A 583 -12.51 31.91 -3.72
CA THR A 583 -13.12 31.49 -4.98
C THR A 583 -13.04 32.61 -6.01
N THR A 584 -12.83 32.27 -7.28
CA THR A 584 -12.82 33.23 -8.39
C THR A 584 -14.22 33.79 -8.69
N ASP A 585 -14.27 35.09 -8.97
CA ASP A 585 -15.47 35.78 -9.44
C ASP A 585 -15.81 35.44 -10.91
N ALA A 586 -16.87 36.05 -11.46
CA ALA A 586 -17.29 35.87 -12.86
C ALA A 586 -16.21 36.23 -13.90
N ASN A 587 -15.24 37.06 -13.52
CA ASN A 587 -14.12 37.50 -14.37
C ASN A 587 -12.83 36.70 -14.12
N GLY A 588 -12.90 35.60 -13.35
CA GLY A 588 -11.77 34.75 -13.02
C GLY A 588 -10.84 35.36 -11.97
N LYS A 589 -11.19 36.50 -11.36
CA LYS A 589 -10.35 37.18 -10.36
C LYS A 589 -10.61 36.62 -8.97
N VAL A 590 -9.56 36.50 -8.19
CA VAL A 590 -9.63 36.14 -6.77
C VAL A 590 -8.59 36.94 -6.00
N GLY A 591 -9.00 37.50 -4.87
CA GLY A 591 -8.17 38.37 -4.04
C GLY A 591 -7.82 37.74 -2.70
N LEU A 592 -6.68 38.11 -2.11
CA LEU A 592 -6.30 37.83 -0.73
C LEU A 592 -6.00 39.15 -0.01
N LEU A 593 -6.63 39.40 1.15
CA LEU A 593 -6.27 40.53 2.01
C LEU A 593 -4.86 40.31 2.58
N ILE A 594 -3.94 41.23 2.31
CA ILE A 594 -2.55 41.14 2.76
C ILE A 594 -2.41 41.89 4.08
N THR A 595 -2.13 41.16 5.17
CA THR A 595 -1.92 41.74 6.50
C THR A 595 -0.63 41.20 7.11
N LEU A 596 0.29 42.10 7.44
CA LEU A 596 1.56 41.82 8.12
C LEU A 596 1.77 42.80 9.28
N SER A 597 2.62 42.40 10.25
CA SER A 597 3.01 43.22 11.40
C SER A 597 3.91 44.41 11.05
N GLY A 598 4.45 44.44 9.82
CA GLY A 598 5.28 45.52 9.32
C GLY A 598 5.68 45.26 7.88
N PRO A 599 6.30 46.25 7.22
CA PRO A 599 6.71 46.11 5.83
C PRO A 599 7.85 45.10 5.71
N LYS A 600 7.70 44.14 4.80
CA LYS A 600 8.71 43.13 4.45
C LYS A 600 8.41 42.57 3.05
N ILE A 601 9.43 41.99 2.44
CA ILE A 601 9.24 41.14 1.26
C ILE A 601 8.78 39.77 1.74
N ALA A 602 7.59 39.34 1.32
CA ALA A 602 7.01 38.06 1.70
C ALA A 602 6.59 37.27 0.45
N LYS A 603 6.83 35.96 0.45
CA LYS A 603 6.42 35.08 -0.65
C LYS A 603 4.92 34.79 -0.55
N LEU A 604 4.19 35.09 -1.61
CA LEU A 604 2.81 34.68 -1.81
C LEU A 604 2.77 33.59 -2.87
N THR A 605 2.14 32.46 -2.58
CA THR A 605 1.84 31.43 -3.57
C THR A 605 0.34 31.27 -3.72
N TYR A 606 -0.12 30.90 -4.90
CA TYR A 606 -1.53 30.65 -5.19
C TYR A 606 -1.65 29.46 -6.13
N LYS A 607 -2.63 28.58 -5.88
CA LYS A 607 -2.79 27.31 -6.59
C LYS A 607 -4.25 26.99 -6.84
N PHE A 608 -4.56 26.67 -8.08
CA PHE A 608 -5.77 25.99 -8.49
C PHE A 608 -5.43 24.51 -8.68
N GLU A 609 -6.07 23.62 -7.93
CA GLU A 609 -5.80 22.17 -7.96
C GLU A 609 -6.26 21.50 -9.27
N GLY A 610 -6.94 22.24 -10.15
CA GLY A 610 -7.59 21.71 -11.34
C GLY A 610 -8.95 21.10 -11.01
N ASP A 611 -9.68 20.74 -12.06
CA ASP A 611 -10.95 20.03 -11.95
C ASP A 611 -11.09 19.01 -13.10
N THR A 612 -12.30 18.53 -13.37
CA THR A 612 -12.54 17.58 -14.47
C THR A 612 -12.20 18.17 -15.85
N MET A 613 -12.41 19.47 -16.03
CA MET A 613 -12.30 20.19 -17.31
C MET A 613 -10.94 20.87 -17.47
N TYR A 614 -10.37 21.42 -16.41
CA TYR A 614 -9.16 22.23 -16.42
C TYR A 614 -8.03 21.57 -15.61
N ASP A 615 -6.80 21.70 -16.08
CA ASP A 615 -5.63 21.23 -15.35
C ASP A 615 -5.32 22.10 -14.11
N ALA A 616 -4.44 21.58 -13.27
CA ALA A 616 -3.93 22.34 -12.13
C ALA A 616 -2.98 23.42 -12.62
N SER A 617 -3.05 24.61 -12.02
CA SER A 617 -2.10 25.69 -12.23
C SER A 617 -1.72 26.33 -10.91
N SER A 618 -0.53 26.92 -10.87
CA SER A 618 -0.05 27.63 -9.70
C SER A 618 0.83 28.79 -10.12
N GLY A 619 1.01 29.73 -9.20
CA GLY A 619 2.00 30.79 -9.34
C GLY A 619 2.51 31.24 -7.99
N SER A 620 3.57 32.03 -8.04
CA SER A 620 4.17 32.63 -6.86
C SER A 620 4.70 34.00 -7.20
N VAL A 621 4.69 34.89 -6.20
CA VAL A 621 5.26 36.23 -6.29
C VAL A 621 5.99 36.55 -4.98
N SER A 622 7.18 37.15 -5.10
CA SER A 622 7.83 37.81 -3.97
C SER A 622 7.22 39.20 -3.85
N LEU A 623 6.36 39.38 -2.85
CA LEU A 623 5.53 40.56 -2.69
C LEU A 623 6.24 41.54 -1.75
N ASP A 624 6.62 42.71 -2.26
CA ASP A 624 7.09 43.84 -1.47
C ASP A 624 5.88 44.51 -0.80
N VAL A 625 5.64 44.14 0.46
CA VAL A 625 4.52 44.69 1.25
C VAL A 625 4.97 45.97 1.92
N LYS A 626 4.43 47.09 1.45
CA LYS A 626 4.72 48.43 1.97
C LYS A 626 3.75 48.80 3.09
N SER A 627 4.13 49.76 3.93
CA SER A 627 3.24 50.31 4.95
C SER A 627 3.43 51.83 5.01
N ASP A 628 2.30 52.53 5.17
CA ASP A 628 2.20 53.96 5.43
C ASP A 628 2.16 54.28 6.93
N LYS A 629 2.00 53.27 7.79
CA LYS A 629 1.93 53.39 9.25
C LYS A 629 3.14 52.85 9.98
N ILE A 630 3.85 51.86 9.42
CA ILE A 630 4.94 51.18 10.11
C ILE A 630 6.19 51.26 9.23
N PHE A 631 7.27 51.81 9.76
CA PHE A 631 8.53 51.96 9.04
C PHE A 631 9.66 51.23 9.77
N THR A 632 10.49 50.50 9.03
CA THR A 632 11.69 49.89 9.59
C THR A 632 12.73 50.97 9.86
N PHE A 633 13.64 50.67 10.79
CA PHE A 633 14.79 51.53 11.04
C PHE A 633 15.63 51.79 9.78
N LYS A 634 15.76 50.80 8.89
CA LYS A 634 16.45 50.96 7.60
C LYS A 634 15.76 52.00 6.71
N HIS A 635 14.43 51.94 6.61
CA HIS A 635 13.67 52.90 5.79
C HIS A 635 13.91 54.35 6.24
N ILE A 636 13.93 54.57 7.55
CA ILE A 636 14.11 55.90 8.15
C ILE A 636 15.53 56.40 7.92
N LYS A 637 16.55 55.55 8.13
CA LYS A 637 17.96 55.88 7.85
C LYS A 637 18.17 56.27 6.39
N ASP A 638 17.68 55.46 5.45
CA ASP A 638 17.88 55.72 4.02
C ASP A 638 17.22 57.04 3.59
N ALA A 639 16.06 57.37 4.18
CA ALA A 639 15.41 58.66 3.97
C ALA A 639 16.16 59.82 4.66
N ALA A 640 16.82 59.59 5.80
CA ALA A 640 17.61 60.61 6.48
C ALA A 640 18.83 61.04 5.67
N VAL A 641 19.50 60.08 5.01
CA VAL A 641 20.59 60.35 4.05
C VAL A 641 20.07 61.21 2.89
N GLN A 642 18.92 60.85 2.31
CA GLN A 642 18.30 61.63 1.23
C GLN A 642 17.95 63.05 1.67
N LEU A 643 17.41 63.21 2.89
CA LEU A 643 17.09 64.52 3.45
C LEU A 643 18.34 65.38 3.59
N ARG A 644 19.42 64.81 4.15
CA ARG A 644 20.70 65.52 4.31
C ARG A 644 21.21 66.02 2.96
N SER A 645 21.32 65.14 1.97
CA SER A 645 21.78 65.50 0.63
C SER A 645 20.88 66.54 -0.03
N TYR A 646 19.57 66.48 0.19
CA TYR A 646 18.64 67.49 -0.31
C TYR A 646 18.93 68.87 0.32
N VAL A 647 19.05 68.93 1.65
CA VAL A 647 19.27 70.21 2.36
C VAL A 647 20.63 70.82 1.98
N GLU A 648 21.69 70.01 1.95
CA GLU A 648 23.03 70.47 1.55
C GLU A 648 23.04 71.04 0.12
N LYS A 649 22.22 70.48 -0.78
CA LYS A 649 22.08 70.96 -2.15
C LYS A 649 21.22 72.21 -2.27
N ASN A 650 20.13 72.30 -1.50
CA ASN A 650 19.07 73.28 -1.73
C ASN A 650 19.00 74.40 -0.67
N GLY A 651 19.75 74.30 0.44
CA GLY A 651 19.73 75.26 1.55
C GLY A 651 18.40 75.37 2.29
N LYS A 652 17.52 74.38 2.12
CA LYS A 652 16.17 74.33 2.72
C LYS A 652 15.69 72.89 2.88
N ILE A 653 14.72 72.70 3.77
CA ILE A 653 14.02 71.43 4.00
C ILE A 653 12.92 71.23 2.94
N PRO A 654 12.70 70.00 2.42
CA PRO A 654 11.60 69.72 1.48
C PRO A 654 10.26 69.55 2.21
N ASP A 655 9.14 69.78 1.52
CA ASP A 655 7.80 69.59 2.08
C ASP A 655 7.48 68.11 2.37
N THR A 656 8.00 67.22 1.52
CA THR A 656 7.81 65.76 1.63
C THR A 656 9.09 64.99 1.36
N ILE A 657 9.15 63.75 1.84
CA ILE A 657 10.23 62.82 1.59
C ILE A 657 9.70 61.40 1.35
N SER A 658 10.39 60.64 0.50
CA SER A 658 10.04 59.24 0.22
C SER A 658 10.68 58.32 1.25
N VAL A 659 9.85 57.58 2.00
CA VAL A 659 10.28 56.57 2.97
C VAL A 659 9.76 55.21 2.50
N ASN A 660 10.67 54.35 2.03
CA ASN A 660 10.33 53.07 1.38
C ASN A 660 9.33 53.18 0.21
N GLY A 661 9.41 54.28 -0.55
CA GLY A 661 8.50 54.55 -1.66
C GLY A 661 7.12 55.10 -1.24
N VAL A 662 6.88 55.32 0.05
CA VAL A 662 5.72 56.06 0.56
C VAL A 662 6.11 57.52 0.76
N LYS A 663 5.35 58.47 0.19
CA LYS A 663 5.60 59.91 0.39
C LYS A 663 5.05 60.33 1.76
N LEU A 664 5.91 60.84 2.63
CA LEU A 664 5.55 61.40 3.93
C LEU A 664 5.79 62.91 3.95
N ASN A 665 4.97 63.65 4.71
CA ASN A 665 5.26 65.05 5.03
C ASN A 665 6.51 65.13 5.93
N ILE A 666 7.20 66.27 5.92
CA ILE A 666 8.44 66.40 6.70
C ILE A 666 8.21 66.36 8.22
N THR A 667 7.04 66.76 8.70
CA THR A 667 6.71 66.75 10.14
C THR A 667 6.54 65.32 10.68
N SER A 668 5.92 64.43 9.90
CA SER A 668 5.85 62.98 10.14
C SER A 668 7.23 62.36 10.08
N PHE A 669 8.05 62.77 9.11
CA PHE A 669 9.42 62.30 9.05
C PHE A 669 10.26 62.79 10.24
N ALA A 670 10.00 64.00 10.76
CA ALA A 670 10.66 64.50 11.98
C ALA A 670 10.40 63.59 13.19
N TYR A 671 9.17 63.09 13.35
CA TYR A 671 8.85 62.08 14.35
C TYR A 671 9.65 60.80 14.14
N LEU A 672 9.72 60.29 12.90
CA LEU A 672 10.50 59.09 12.57
C LEU A 672 12.00 59.27 12.85
N LEU A 673 12.57 60.42 12.50
CA LEU A 673 13.96 60.78 12.80
C LEU A 673 14.22 60.75 14.31
N GLY A 674 13.35 61.41 15.08
CA GLY A 674 13.45 61.43 16.55
C GLY A 674 13.38 60.02 17.14
N LYS A 675 12.34 59.26 16.78
CA LYS A 675 12.16 57.87 17.24
C LYS A 675 13.32 56.97 16.83
N ALA A 676 13.92 57.16 15.66
CA ALA A 676 15.08 56.39 15.23
C ALA A 676 16.32 56.71 16.08
N VAL A 677 16.59 57.98 16.37
CA VAL A 677 17.70 58.39 17.27
C VAL A 677 17.50 57.83 18.68
N ASP A 678 16.29 57.95 19.21
CA ASP A 678 15.90 57.41 20.53
C ASP A 678 16.04 55.87 20.58
N ASN A 679 15.54 55.17 19.56
CA ASN A 679 15.67 53.72 19.46
C ASN A 679 17.14 53.27 19.42
N ILE A 680 18.01 53.95 18.65
CA ILE A 680 19.45 53.65 18.64
C ILE A 680 20.05 53.82 20.03
N ASN A 681 19.71 54.92 20.72
CA ASN A 681 20.23 55.18 22.06
C ASN A 681 19.83 54.09 23.06
N GLN A 682 18.66 53.49 22.88
CA GLN A 682 18.15 52.38 23.68
C GLN A 682 18.57 50.98 23.16
N ASN A 683 19.42 50.89 22.14
CA ASN A 683 19.78 49.64 21.45
C ASN A 683 18.55 48.86 20.91
N LYS A 684 17.49 49.56 20.50
CA LYS A 684 16.26 48.98 19.94
C LYS A 684 16.29 49.01 18.41
N THR A 685 15.93 47.89 17.79
CA THR A 685 15.79 47.74 16.33
C THR A 685 14.34 47.61 15.87
N SER A 686 13.39 47.80 16.80
CA SER A 686 11.96 47.71 16.54
C SER A 686 11.50 48.70 15.47
N ASN A 687 10.53 48.27 14.65
CA ASN A 687 9.85 49.14 13.70
C ASN A 687 9.21 50.34 14.42
N VAL A 688 9.17 51.48 13.75
CA VAL A 688 8.53 52.69 14.26
C VAL A 688 7.13 52.77 13.68
N VAL A 689 6.13 52.86 14.58
CA VAL A 689 4.76 53.17 14.21
C VAL A 689 4.64 54.68 14.08
N LEU A 690 4.30 55.16 12.89
CA LEU A 690 4.05 56.56 12.60
C LEU A 690 2.75 56.99 13.29
N VAL A 691 2.79 58.17 13.90
CA VAL A 691 1.62 58.88 14.42
C VAL A 691 1.19 59.95 13.41
N ASP A 692 -0.08 60.33 13.44
CA ASP A 692 -0.56 61.43 12.61
C ASP A 692 0.02 62.76 13.10
N VAL A 693 0.79 63.43 12.26
CA VAL A 693 1.43 64.72 12.58
C VAL A 693 0.93 65.78 11.61
N ASN A 694 0.40 66.87 12.16
CA ASN A 694 0.01 68.06 11.39
C ASN A 694 1.18 68.53 10.51
N SER A 695 0.90 68.81 9.24
CA SER A 695 1.90 69.26 8.27
C SER A 695 2.31 70.72 8.45
N THR A 696 1.47 71.54 9.10
CA THR A 696 1.71 72.97 9.31
C THR A 696 2.53 73.22 10.57
N TYR A 697 3.59 74.03 10.44
CA TYR A 697 4.42 74.46 11.56
C TYR A 697 5.01 75.85 11.31
N LYS A 698 5.40 76.56 12.38
CA LYS A 698 6.16 77.81 12.27
C LYS A 698 7.64 77.51 12.52
N ASN A 699 8.52 77.92 11.60
CA ASN A 699 9.96 77.72 11.72
C ASN A 699 10.62 78.78 12.63
N ASN A 700 10.14 78.91 13.87
CA ASN A 700 10.64 79.93 14.80
C ASN A 700 11.97 79.46 15.42
N GLY A 701 12.97 80.32 15.50
CA GLY A 701 14.24 79.95 16.14
C GLY A 701 15.29 81.04 15.98
N ASN A 702 16.40 80.88 16.70
CA ASN A 702 17.51 81.83 16.62
C ASN A 702 18.22 81.65 15.27
N SER A 703 18.18 82.68 14.42
CA SER A 703 18.83 82.69 13.09
C SER A 703 20.37 82.72 13.14
N SER A 704 20.95 82.94 14.32
CA SER A 704 22.38 83.04 14.57
C SER A 704 23.03 81.75 15.10
N ILE A 705 22.27 80.65 15.26
CA ILE A 705 22.83 79.38 15.77
C ILE A 705 23.93 78.89 14.83
N ASN A 706 25.11 78.69 15.40
CA ASN A 706 26.27 78.05 14.80
C ASN A 706 27.09 77.37 15.90
N GLY A 707 26.84 76.09 16.15
CA GLY A 707 27.50 75.36 17.23
C GLY A 707 27.12 73.88 17.32
N ASP A 708 27.81 73.15 18.18
CA ASP A 708 27.66 71.71 18.34
C ASP A 708 26.77 71.35 19.53
N LEU A 709 25.90 70.34 19.38
CA LEU A 709 25.32 69.61 20.51
C LEU A 709 26.05 68.28 20.67
N ASN A 710 26.52 68.00 21.88
CA ASN A 710 27.07 66.68 22.22
C ASN A 710 25.97 65.60 22.22
N LYS A 711 26.40 64.33 22.20
CA LYS A 711 25.53 63.14 22.16
C LYS A 711 24.29 63.23 23.05
N ASP A 712 24.49 63.44 24.34
CA ASP A 712 23.38 63.48 25.29
C ASP A 712 22.41 64.64 25.02
N LYS A 713 22.91 65.76 24.48
CA LYS A 713 22.13 66.96 24.21
C LYS A 713 21.28 66.88 22.95
N TYR A 714 21.78 66.27 21.86
CA TYR A 714 20.90 66.04 20.71
C TYR A 714 19.94 64.84 20.92
N ILE A 715 20.27 63.89 21.82
CA ILE A 715 19.31 62.89 22.29
C ILE A 715 18.20 63.56 23.11
N GLU A 716 18.56 64.47 24.02
CA GLU A 716 17.59 65.28 24.78
C GLU A 716 16.64 66.06 23.85
N LEU A 717 17.19 66.69 22.80
CA LEU A 717 16.41 67.34 21.74
C LEU A 717 15.45 66.36 21.04
N SER A 718 15.94 65.17 20.68
CA SER A 718 15.12 64.11 20.07
C SER A 718 13.95 63.70 20.96
N ASN A 719 14.19 63.51 22.26
CA ASN A 719 13.16 63.15 23.23
C ASN A 719 12.13 64.26 23.44
N LYS A 720 12.56 65.52 23.50
CA LYS A 720 11.65 66.68 23.55
C LYS A 720 10.76 66.75 22.31
N LEU A 721 11.31 66.50 21.12
CA LEU A 721 10.56 66.45 19.88
C LEU A 721 9.49 65.34 19.92
N ILE A 722 9.88 64.11 20.26
CA ILE A 722 8.95 62.96 20.35
C ILE A 722 7.81 63.25 21.32
N ASN A 723 8.14 63.67 22.55
CA ASN A 723 7.15 63.90 23.59
C ASN A 723 6.18 65.02 23.19
N PHE A 724 6.67 66.11 22.60
CA PHE A 724 5.83 67.19 22.12
C PHE A 724 4.86 66.72 21.03
N ILE A 725 5.33 65.95 20.04
CA ILE A 725 4.49 65.42 18.96
C ILE A 725 3.41 64.49 19.52
N VAL A 726 3.77 63.57 20.41
CA VAL A 726 2.82 62.62 21.02
C VAL A 726 1.74 63.35 21.81
N SER A 727 2.08 64.45 22.51
CA SER A 727 1.10 65.21 23.29
C SER A 727 0.27 66.20 22.47
N ASN A 728 0.76 66.72 21.35
CA ASN A 728 0.15 67.86 20.65
C ASN A 728 -0.27 67.56 19.20
N GLY A 729 0.11 66.42 18.62
CA GLY A 729 -0.19 66.07 17.22
C GLY A 729 0.51 66.98 16.19
N THR A 730 1.47 67.80 16.60
CA THR A 730 2.26 68.70 15.74
C THR A 730 3.69 68.81 16.25
N ILE A 731 4.61 69.29 15.40
CA ILE A 731 5.99 69.55 15.81
C ILE A 731 6.11 70.89 16.55
N PRO A 732 7.02 71.04 17.52
CA PRO A 732 7.17 72.29 18.25
C PRO A 732 7.74 73.39 17.34
N ASN A 733 7.21 74.62 17.44
CA ASN A 733 7.70 75.74 16.63
C ASN A 733 9.17 76.10 16.92
N TYR A 734 9.73 75.65 18.04
CA TYR A 734 11.16 75.68 18.41
C TYR A 734 11.43 74.71 19.57
N ILE A 735 12.69 74.28 19.75
CA ILE A 735 13.14 73.52 20.93
C ILE A 735 14.29 74.28 21.60
N ASN A 736 14.20 74.51 22.91
CA ASN A 736 15.29 75.13 23.68
C ASN A 736 16.46 74.15 23.88
N THR A 737 17.66 74.59 23.53
CA THR A 737 18.93 73.83 23.66
C THR A 737 20.02 74.70 24.29
N SER A 738 21.15 74.09 24.65
CA SER A 738 22.32 74.82 25.18
C SER A 738 22.96 75.79 24.18
N ILE A 739 22.63 75.71 22.89
CA ILE A 739 23.14 76.61 21.84
C ILE A 739 22.07 77.56 21.29
N GLY A 740 20.89 77.61 21.91
CA GLY A 740 19.79 78.53 21.57
C GLY A 740 18.47 77.85 21.21
N ARG A 741 17.51 78.66 20.74
CA ARG A 741 16.17 78.21 20.29
C ARG A 741 16.27 77.56 18.91
N MET A 742 16.27 76.24 18.88
CA MET A 742 16.42 75.43 17.66
C MET A 742 15.11 75.42 16.86
N SER A 743 15.15 75.87 15.61
CA SER A 743 13.95 75.87 14.76
C SER A 743 13.64 74.46 14.19
N PRO A 744 12.38 74.19 13.80
CA PRO A 744 11.96 73.01 13.07
C PRO A 744 12.90 72.53 12.00
N ASN A 745 13.22 73.39 11.04
CA ASN A 745 14.05 72.99 9.92
C ASN A 745 15.45 72.56 10.40
N LEU A 746 15.97 73.23 11.43
CA LEU A 746 17.33 73.03 11.92
C LEU A 746 17.46 71.76 12.75
N TYR A 747 16.50 71.45 13.64
CA TYR A 747 16.55 70.19 14.38
C TYR A 747 16.26 68.98 13.49
N ILE A 748 15.38 69.12 12.48
CA ILE A 748 15.12 68.05 11.49
C ILE A 748 16.40 67.73 10.72
N PHE A 749 17.12 68.75 10.24
CA PHE A 749 18.39 68.56 9.55
C PHE A 749 19.48 68.00 10.47
N GLY A 750 19.55 68.43 11.72
CA GLY A 750 20.52 67.87 12.68
C GLY A 750 20.29 66.39 12.99
N LEU A 751 19.04 65.99 13.21
CA LEU A 751 18.70 64.58 13.45
C LEU A 751 18.96 63.72 12.20
N SER A 752 18.78 64.27 10.99
CA SER A 752 19.13 63.54 9.76
C SER A 752 20.64 63.33 9.62
N LYS A 753 21.46 64.33 9.99
CA LYS A 753 22.93 64.20 10.06
C LYS A 753 23.35 63.11 11.05
N ALA A 754 22.68 63.01 12.21
CA ALA A 754 22.97 61.97 13.19
C ALA A 754 22.70 60.56 12.64
N LEU A 755 21.59 60.35 11.92
CA LEU A 755 21.23 59.06 11.35
C LEU A 755 22.05 58.70 10.10
N ASP A 756 22.45 59.67 9.28
CA ASP A 756 23.40 59.43 8.20
C ASP A 756 24.77 59.00 8.77
N PHE A 757 25.28 59.66 9.81
CA PHE A 757 26.48 59.22 10.51
C PHE A 757 26.33 57.77 11.02
N TYR A 758 25.21 57.46 11.68
CA TYR A 758 24.94 56.11 12.17
C TYR A 758 24.92 55.06 11.04
N SER A 759 24.37 55.40 9.87
CA SER A 759 24.28 54.50 8.71
C SER A 759 25.65 53.99 8.24
N ASN A 760 26.72 54.74 8.53
CA ASN A 760 28.08 54.45 8.10
C ASN A 760 28.98 53.96 9.24
N MET A 761 28.77 54.48 10.46
CA MET A 761 29.64 54.22 11.62
C MET A 761 29.06 53.20 12.61
N ASN A 762 27.80 52.80 12.42
CA ASN A 762 27.05 51.91 13.31
C ASN A 762 27.08 52.37 14.80
N ARG A 763 27.22 53.67 15.02
CA ARG A 763 27.14 54.36 16.31
C ARG A 763 26.64 55.78 16.09
N LEU A 764 26.00 56.38 17.09
CA LEU A 764 25.66 57.80 17.03
C LEU A 764 26.93 58.67 17.14
N PRO A 765 26.96 59.87 16.53
CA PRO A 765 28.13 60.75 16.59
C PRO A 765 28.33 61.33 17.99
N ASN A 766 29.57 61.67 18.36
CA ASN A 766 29.85 62.27 19.67
C ASN A 766 29.23 63.67 19.79
N TYR A 767 29.02 64.35 18.67
CA TYR A 767 28.35 65.63 18.56
C TYR A 767 27.68 65.78 17.19
N VAL A 768 26.72 66.71 17.08
CA VAL A 768 26.12 67.13 15.81
C VAL A 768 26.21 68.64 15.73
N THR A 769 26.76 69.15 14.62
CA THR A 769 26.85 70.59 14.35
C THR A 769 25.52 71.13 13.82
N PHE A 770 25.10 72.29 14.30
CA PHE A 770 23.90 72.99 13.85
C PHE A 770 24.28 74.39 13.39
N ASN A 771 23.92 74.73 12.16
CA ASN A 771 24.05 76.07 11.62
C ASN A 771 22.71 76.49 11.00
N ALA A 772 22.09 77.53 11.55
CA ALA A 772 20.79 78.02 11.09
C ALA A 772 20.80 78.47 9.62
N LYS A 773 21.97 78.80 9.06
CA LYS A 773 22.12 79.15 7.64
C LYS A 773 21.94 77.96 6.71
N ASP A 774 22.15 76.72 7.20
CA ASP A 774 22.02 75.50 6.39
C ASP A 774 20.58 75.26 5.91
N VAL A 775 19.60 75.84 6.59
CA VAL A 775 18.18 75.52 6.39
C VAL A 775 17.27 76.74 6.14
N ASN A 776 17.86 77.95 6.07
CA ASN A 776 17.14 79.22 5.94
C ASN A 776 17.50 79.99 4.64
N GLY A 777 17.82 79.30 3.54
CA GLY A 777 17.84 79.91 2.20
C GLY A 777 19.12 80.64 1.79
N GLY A 778 20.27 80.36 2.42
CA GLY A 778 21.57 80.77 1.87
C GLY A 778 21.98 79.85 0.73
N SER A 779 22.22 80.39 -0.47
CA SER A 779 22.77 79.62 -1.59
C SER A 779 24.10 78.94 -1.20
N GLY A 780 24.06 77.62 -1.01
CA GLY A 780 25.12 76.67 -1.35
C GLY A 780 26.54 76.89 -0.84
N ASN A 781 26.78 77.64 0.25
CA ASN A 781 28.12 77.74 0.81
C ASN A 781 28.15 77.24 2.25
N VAL A 782 28.60 76.00 2.40
CA VAL A 782 29.46 75.60 3.53
C VAL A 782 30.31 76.81 3.91
N THR A 783 30.42 77.14 5.19
CA THR A 783 31.12 78.36 5.63
C THR A 783 32.61 78.24 5.28
N LYS A 784 32.99 78.76 4.09
CA LYS A 784 34.35 78.77 3.56
C LYS A 784 35.22 79.68 4.44
N LYS A 785 36.20 79.10 5.14
CA LYS A 785 37.20 79.82 5.95
C LYS A 785 38.57 79.84 5.22
N GLY A 786 39.56 80.55 5.73
CA GLY A 786 40.87 80.67 5.06
C GLY A 786 40.89 81.55 3.81
N ASN A 787 42.00 81.51 3.05
CA ASN A 787 42.22 82.40 1.90
C ASN A 787 41.45 81.94 0.66
N ALA A 788 40.57 82.81 0.14
CA ALA A 788 39.73 82.54 -1.02
C ALA A 788 40.51 82.17 -2.29
N SER A 789 41.69 82.78 -2.53
CA SER A 789 42.51 82.49 -3.71
C SER A 789 43.20 81.12 -3.67
N GLN A 790 43.19 80.47 -2.51
CA GLN A 790 43.78 79.15 -2.28
C GLN A 790 42.74 78.02 -2.31
N TYR A 791 41.51 78.29 -2.76
CA TYR A 791 40.48 77.26 -3.00
C TYR A 791 40.74 76.48 -4.28
N LYS A 792 41.68 75.54 -4.21
CA LYS A 792 42.06 74.67 -5.32
C LYS A 792 42.61 73.34 -4.82
N LYS A 793 42.63 72.35 -5.72
CA LYS A 793 43.17 71.02 -5.49
C LYS A 793 44.59 71.08 -4.90
N GLY A 794 44.82 70.37 -3.80
CA GLY A 794 46.02 70.37 -2.98
C GLY A 794 45.95 71.33 -1.79
N LEU A 795 45.20 72.44 -1.89
CA LEU A 795 45.19 73.51 -0.89
C LEU A 795 43.91 73.53 -0.04
N ASN A 796 42.97 74.42 -0.32
CA ASN A 796 41.63 74.43 0.28
C ASN A 796 40.64 73.78 -0.72
N GLU A 797 40.08 72.63 -0.40
CA GLU A 797 39.24 71.87 -1.34
C GLU A 797 37.84 71.64 -0.80
N VAL A 798 36.83 72.12 -1.52
CA VAL A 798 35.44 71.77 -1.25
C VAL A 798 35.20 70.33 -1.70
N GLN A 799 34.86 69.46 -0.75
CA GLN A 799 34.57 68.05 -1.04
C GLN A 799 33.51 67.55 -0.05
N ALA A 800 32.28 67.36 -0.51
CA ALA A 800 31.25 66.69 0.27
C ALA A 800 31.57 65.19 0.32
N LEU A 801 32.03 64.71 1.48
CA LEU A 801 32.36 63.31 1.69
C LEU A 801 31.26 62.64 2.51
N THR A 802 30.88 61.44 2.12
CA THR A 802 30.00 60.59 2.92
C THR A 802 30.69 60.23 4.23
N SER A 803 29.91 59.90 5.25
CA SER A 803 30.49 59.48 6.53
C SER A 803 31.39 58.23 6.38
N ALA A 804 31.11 57.33 5.42
CA ALA A 804 31.98 56.19 5.10
C ALA A 804 33.33 56.61 4.48
N GLN A 805 33.32 57.65 3.64
CA GLN A 805 34.55 58.22 3.10
C GLN A 805 35.34 58.95 4.20
N LEU A 806 34.67 59.70 5.07
CA LEU A 806 35.29 60.40 6.22
C LEU A 806 35.87 59.42 7.24
N ALA A 807 35.23 58.28 7.45
CA ALA A 807 35.72 57.23 8.34
C ALA A 807 37.15 56.78 7.98
N GLN A 808 37.53 56.80 6.71
CA GLN A 808 38.87 56.42 6.26
C GLN A 808 39.93 57.42 6.76
N TYR A 809 39.58 58.69 6.86
CA TYR A 809 40.46 59.78 7.31
C TYR A 809 40.46 59.98 8.83
N LEU A 810 39.63 59.21 9.55
CA LEU A 810 39.60 59.12 11.01
C LEU A 810 40.39 57.91 11.54
N LYS A 811 40.73 56.95 10.68
CA LYS A 811 41.50 55.77 11.09
C LYS A 811 42.92 56.17 11.47
N ALA A 812 43.37 55.67 12.63
CA ALA A 812 44.79 55.67 12.96
C ALA A 812 45.54 54.83 11.93
N SER A 813 46.76 55.22 11.59
CA SER A 813 47.47 54.62 10.47
C SER A 813 48.99 54.70 10.62
N GLY A 814 49.70 53.60 10.35
CA GLY A 814 51.16 53.53 10.57
C GLY A 814 51.58 53.89 12.01
N ASN A 815 52.72 54.58 12.13
CA ASN A 815 53.24 55.11 13.41
C ASN A 815 52.57 56.44 13.86
N ASP A 816 51.40 56.79 13.30
CA ASP A 816 50.46 57.81 13.83
C ASP A 816 49.64 57.24 15.02
N ALA A 817 50.17 56.22 15.70
CA ALA A 817 49.49 55.54 16.79
C ALA A 817 49.04 56.59 17.80
N LEU A 818 47.72 56.70 17.97
CA LEU A 818 47.03 57.55 18.93
C LEU A 818 47.38 57.08 20.36
N ASN A 819 48.65 57.23 20.72
CA ASN A 819 49.17 56.92 22.03
C ASN A 819 48.58 57.91 23.03
N SER A 820 48.73 57.58 24.31
CA SER A 820 48.13 58.36 25.37
C SER A 820 48.58 59.82 25.36
N ALA A 821 49.82 60.12 24.96
CA ALA A 821 50.33 61.49 24.90
C ALA A 821 49.65 62.33 23.79
N ILE A 822 49.50 61.78 22.58
CA ILE A 822 48.80 62.45 21.47
C ILE A 822 47.32 62.66 21.83
N LYS A 823 46.65 61.64 22.37
CA LYS A 823 45.24 61.76 22.80
C LYS A 823 45.06 62.81 23.90
N SER A 824 45.90 62.79 24.93
CA SER A 824 45.85 63.74 26.04
C SER A 824 46.08 65.17 25.55
N LEU A 825 47.08 65.38 24.67
CA LEU A 825 47.32 66.71 24.10
C LEU A 825 46.15 67.15 23.21
N ALA A 826 45.65 66.30 22.32
CA ALA A 826 44.50 66.64 21.48
C ALA A 826 43.28 67.01 22.33
N ASN A 827 42.97 66.22 23.36
CA ASN A 827 41.91 66.52 24.31
C ASN A 827 42.13 67.86 25.02
N SER A 828 43.36 68.15 25.46
CA SER A 828 43.70 69.43 26.11
C SER A 828 43.53 70.61 25.16
N LEU A 829 44.05 70.53 23.92
CA LEU A 829 43.98 71.61 22.94
C LEU A 829 42.54 71.91 22.51
N THR A 830 41.74 70.86 22.42
CA THR A 830 40.33 70.94 21.98
C THR A 830 39.35 71.17 23.13
N SER A 831 39.81 71.12 24.38
CA SER A 831 39.01 71.39 25.57
C SER A 831 38.41 72.80 25.52
N GLY A 832 37.13 72.92 25.88
CA GLY A 832 36.37 74.17 25.85
C GLY A 832 36.03 74.71 24.45
N LYS A 833 36.46 74.06 23.36
CA LYS A 833 36.19 74.50 21.98
C LYS A 833 34.93 73.83 21.44
N THR A 834 34.00 74.66 20.98
CA THR A 834 32.63 74.24 20.60
C THR A 834 32.40 74.05 19.10
N THR A 835 33.43 74.25 18.26
CA THR A 835 33.35 74.01 16.81
C THR A 835 34.54 73.21 16.32
N VAL A 836 34.34 72.40 15.26
CA VAL A 836 35.42 71.63 14.61
C VAL A 836 36.55 72.55 14.12
N TRP A 837 36.19 73.72 13.58
CA TRP A 837 37.18 74.73 13.18
C TRP A 837 38.05 75.18 14.35
N ALA A 838 37.45 75.56 15.49
CA ALA A 838 38.20 76.06 16.64
C ALA A 838 39.13 74.97 17.23
N LYS A 839 38.72 73.71 17.13
CA LYS A 839 39.56 72.55 17.50
C LYS A 839 40.72 72.35 16.52
N ALA A 840 40.44 72.35 15.21
CA ALA A 840 41.43 72.22 14.15
C ALA A 840 42.47 73.36 14.19
N GLU A 841 42.02 74.60 14.41
CA GLU A 841 42.85 75.79 14.50
C GLU A 841 43.74 75.76 15.75
N ALA A 842 43.23 75.31 16.90
CA ALA A 842 44.02 75.13 18.10
C ALA A 842 45.13 74.08 17.91
N ILE A 843 44.82 72.96 17.26
CA ILE A 843 45.81 71.92 16.92
C ILE A 843 46.87 72.48 15.96
N PHE A 844 46.45 73.13 14.88
CA PHE A 844 47.35 73.72 13.90
C PHE A 844 48.29 74.76 14.52
N ASN A 845 47.74 75.72 15.26
CA ASN A 845 48.52 76.79 15.89
C ASN A 845 49.52 76.21 16.88
N TRP A 846 49.10 75.24 17.70
CA TRP A 846 50.01 74.62 18.66
C TRP A 846 51.19 73.94 17.97
N VAL A 847 50.98 73.19 16.88
CA VAL A 847 52.09 72.57 16.14
C VAL A 847 53.01 73.64 15.52
N ARG A 848 52.44 74.67 14.91
CA ARG A 848 53.20 75.78 14.29
C ARG A 848 54.08 76.52 15.30
N ASP A 849 53.57 76.72 16.52
CA ASP A 849 54.21 77.56 17.52
C ASP A 849 55.13 76.78 18.48
N ASN A 850 55.07 75.44 18.48
CA ASN A 850 55.80 74.59 19.43
C ASN A 850 56.69 73.53 18.76
N VAL A 851 56.86 73.57 17.44
CA VAL A 851 57.72 72.64 16.71
C VAL A 851 58.65 73.42 15.79
N ASP A 852 59.95 73.31 16.01
CA ASP A 852 60.97 73.97 15.20
C ASP A 852 61.23 73.21 13.89
N TYR A 853 61.54 73.95 12.81
CA TYR A 853 61.89 73.33 11.53
C TYR A 853 63.33 72.81 11.53
N GLU A 854 63.52 71.55 11.13
CA GLU A 854 64.84 70.94 10.91
C GLU A 854 64.93 70.41 9.47
N TYR A 855 66.00 70.74 8.74
CA TYR A 855 66.13 70.37 7.33
C TYR A 855 66.74 68.97 7.16
N TYR A 856 65.94 68.02 6.70
CA TYR A 856 66.36 66.69 6.23
C TYR A 856 65.34 66.14 5.23
N ALA A 857 65.76 65.15 4.43
CA ALA A 857 64.86 64.41 3.57
C ALA A 857 63.95 63.49 4.39
N ASN A 858 62.70 63.34 3.95
CA ASN A 858 61.77 62.31 4.44
C ASN A 858 61.38 62.45 5.92
N THR A 859 60.44 61.65 6.43
CA THR A 859 60.09 61.68 7.86
C THR A 859 61.19 61.04 8.72
N LYS A 860 61.62 61.72 9.79
CA LYS A 860 62.62 61.20 10.75
C LYS A 860 61.99 60.87 12.10
N TYR A 861 61.08 61.70 12.58
CA TYR A 861 60.54 61.61 13.93
C TYR A 861 59.11 61.09 14.01
N LYS A 862 58.34 61.21 12.92
CA LYS A 862 56.90 60.88 12.83
C LYS A 862 56.10 61.66 13.89
N ALA A 863 54.79 61.37 14.05
CA ALA A 863 53.96 62.14 14.99
C ALA A 863 54.49 62.09 16.44
N THR A 864 54.77 60.90 16.96
CA THR A 864 55.20 60.72 18.36
C THR A 864 56.57 61.32 18.64
N GLY A 865 57.55 61.11 17.76
CA GLY A 865 58.89 61.67 17.93
C GLY A 865 58.88 63.19 17.81
N THR A 866 58.11 63.75 16.88
CA THR A 866 57.96 65.21 16.72
C THR A 866 57.36 65.84 17.97
N LEU A 867 56.32 65.22 18.55
CA LEU A 867 55.72 65.66 19.81
C LEU A 867 56.74 65.69 20.96
N SER A 868 57.62 64.69 21.03
CA SER A 868 58.64 64.58 22.08
C SER A 868 59.82 65.53 21.89
N LYS A 869 60.32 65.68 20.66
CA LYS A 869 61.54 66.45 20.35
C LYS A 869 61.30 67.92 20.05
N LYS A 870 60.04 68.30 19.81
CA LYS A 870 59.63 69.68 19.45
C LYS A 870 60.36 70.23 18.23
N ARG A 871 60.72 69.37 17.29
CA ARG A 871 61.34 69.74 16.01
C ARG A 871 61.07 68.70 14.93
N GLY A 872 61.10 69.12 13.67
CA GLY A 872 61.11 68.23 12.52
C GLY A 872 60.93 68.95 11.18
N ASN A 873 61.01 68.24 10.06
CA ASN A 873 60.78 68.80 8.73
C ASN A 873 59.26 68.89 8.39
N CYS A 874 58.95 69.20 7.14
CA CYS A 874 57.57 69.32 6.64
C CYS A 874 56.73 68.05 6.80
N CYS A 875 57.31 66.88 6.55
CA CYS A 875 56.66 65.59 6.75
C CYS A 875 56.29 65.38 8.23
N ASP A 876 57.22 65.69 9.14
CA ASP A 876 57.05 65.47 10.58
C ASP A 876 56.00 66.40 11.22
N HIS A 877 55.94 67.66 10.78
CA HIS A 877 54.86 68.58 11.14
C HIS A 877 53.49 68.06 10.67
N ALA A 878 53.41 67.60 9.42
CA ALA A 878 52.16 67.08 8.87
C ALA A 878 51.67 65.82 9.61
N ASN A 879 52.59 64.91 9.97
CA ASN A 879 52.26 63.70 10.74
C ASN A 879 51.66 64.06 12.11
N LEU A 880 52.26 65.03 12.83
CA LEU A 880 51.75 65.42 14.14
C LEU A 880 50.36 66.07 14.07
N ILE A 881 50.11 66.93 13.08
CA ILE A 881 48.77 67.54 12.86
C ILE A 881 47.73 66.44 12.59
N VAL A 882 48.01 65.54 11.64
CA VAL A 882 47.06 64.46 11.27
C VAL A 882 46.73 63.58 12.48
N ALA A 883 47.73 63.21 13.28
CA ALA A 883 47.53 62.39 14.47
C ALA A 883 46.68 63.10 15.54
N LEU A 884 46.95 64.38 15.82
CA LEU A 884 46.17 65.18 16.78
C LEU A 884 44.72 65.40 16.31
N CYS A 885 44.51 65.66 15.03
CA CYS A 885 43.17 65.81 14.46
C CYS A 885 42.36 64.51 14.59
N ARG A 886 42.94 63.37 14.21
CA ARG A 886 42.27 62.06 14.33
C ARG A 886 41.99 61.67 15.77
N ALA A 887 42.88 62.03 16.70
CA ALA A 887 42.65 61.86 18.14
C ALA A 887 41.41 62.64 18.64
N ALA A 888 41.11 63.77 18.00
CA ALA A 888 39.98 64.65 18.30
C ALA A 888 38.73 64.37 17.44
N ASP A 889 38.65 63.22 16.77
CA ASP A 889 37.57 62.86 15.81
C ASP A 889 37.46 63.84 14.62
N ILE A 890 38.56 64.48 14.22
CA ILE A 890 38.61 65.39 13.07
C ILE A 890 39.31 64.70 11.89
N PRO A 891 38.64 64.49 10.74
CA PRO A 891 39.25 63.83 9.61
C PRO A 891 40.42 64.66 9.06
N ALA A 892 41.57 64.03 8.85
CA ALA A 892 42.78 64.67 8.37
C ALA A 892 43.52 63.78 7.36
N ARG A 893 44.19 64.40 6.38
CA ARG A 893 44.97 63.72 5.33
C ARG A 893 46.26 64.47 5.00
N PHE A 894 47.13 63.87 4.21
CA PHE A 894 48.36 64.49 3.73
C PHE A 894 48.23 64.99 2.30
N SER A 895 48.89 66.10 1.98
CA SER A 895 49.09 66.63 0.63
C SER A 895 50.58 66.69 0.31
N HIS A 896 50.96 66.24 -0.88
CA HIS A 896 52.35 66.27 -1.36
C HIS A 896 52.44 66.98 -2.72
N GLY A 897 53.26 68.02 -2.80
CA GLY A 897 53.50 68.80 -4.02
C GLY A 897 54.98 68.85 -4.42
N LYS A 898 55.24 68.90 -5.73
CA LYS A 898 56.55 69.22 -6.32
C LYS A 898 56.59 70.69 -6.76
N ASN A 899 57.80 71.22 -6.98
CA ASN A 899 58.02 72.58 -7.48
C ASN A 899 57.46 73.69 -6.57
N CYS A 900 57.51 73.48 -5.25
CA CYS A 900 57.09 74.47 -4.27
C CYS A 900 58.20 75.53 -4.16
N LYS A 901 57.94 76.74 -4.66
CA LYS A 901 58.88 77.87 -4.61
C LYS A 901 58.69 78.64 -3.32
N PHE A 902 59.58 78.41 -2.36
CA PHE A 902 59.58 79.09 -1.08
C PHE A 902 60.04 80.54 -1.22
N SER A 903 59.55 81.39 -0.33
CA SER A 903 59.96 82.80 -0.25
C SER A 903 61.45 82.99 0.06
N SER A 904 62.15 81.94 0.50
CA SER A 904 63.61 81.91 0.63
C SER A 904 64.37 81.74 -0.69
N GLY A 905 63.66 81.52 -1.81
CA GLY A 905 64.24 81.17 -3.11
C GLY A 905 64.41 79.65 -3.34
N LEU A 906 64.21 78.82 -2.31
CA LEU A 906 64.28 77.36 -2.42
C LEU A 906 63.12 76.83 -3.29
N ASN A 907 63.43 75.96 -4.27
CA ASN A 907 62.44 75.26 -5.08
C ASN A 907 62.57 73.76 -4.87
N THR A 908 61.62 73.14 -4.16
CA THR A 908 61.70 71.73 -3.76
C THR A 908 60.32 71.05 -3.62
N GLY A 909 60.30 69.75 -3.33
CA GLY A 909 59.11 69.03 -2.90
C GLY A 909 58.69 69.44 -1.48
N HIS A 910 57.38 69.48 -1.22
CA HIS A 910 56.84 69.88 0.09
C HIS A 910 55.61 69.05 0.46
N VAL A 911 55.47 68.80 1.77
CA VAL A 911 54.36 68.02 2.34
C VAL A 911 53.67 68.83 3.43
N TRP A 912 52.35 68.85 3.41
CA TRP A 912 51.52 69.51 4.44
C TRP A 912 50.30 68.66 4.77
N ALA A 913 49.68 68.94 5.92
CA ALA A 913 48.42 68.32 6.28
C ALA A 913 47.22 69.07 5.66
N GLN A 914 46.12 68.36 5.45
CA GLN A 914 44.80 68.95 5.22
C GLN A 914 43.83 68.46 6.30
N ILE A 915 43.05 69.36 6.87
CA ILE A 915 42.07 69.07 7.93
C ILE A 915 40.67 69.28 7.38
N TYR A 916 39.79 68.29 7.52
CA TYR A 916 38.41 68.36 7.04
C TYR A 916 37.50 69.05 8.05
N VAL A 917 36.89 70.16 7.63
CA VAL A 917 35.92 70.92 8.43
C VAL A 917 34.74 71.29 7.55
N ASP A 918 33.54 70.88 7.97
CA ASP A 918 32.24 71.26 7.40
C ASP A 918 32.03 71.01 5.90
N GLY A 919 32.80 70.16 5.23
CA GLY A 919 32.70 69.98 3.78
C GLY A 919 33.92 70.44 2.99
N VAL A 920 34.95 70.95 3.68
CA VAL A 920 36.15 71.50 3.06
C VAL A 920 37.40 70.90 3.71
N TRP A 921 38.36 70.48 2.89
CA TRP A 921 39.74 70.19 3.30
C TRP A 921 40.53 71.49 3.35
N TYR A 922 40.97 71.91 4.53
CA TYR A 922 41.77 73.11 4.73
C TYR A 922 43.26 72.80 4.85
N SER A 923 44.09 73.57 4.15
CA SER A 923 45.55 73.41 4.27
C SER A 923 46.07 73.77 5.65
N ALA A 924 46.86 72.88 6.23
CA ALA A 924 47.46 72.98 7.54
C ALA A 924 48.98 72.77 7.43
N ASP A 925 49.66 73.76 6.84
CA ASP A 925 51.13 73.81 6.75
C ASP A 925 51.71 74.59 7.94
N ALA A 926 52.14 73.86 8.98
CA ALA A 926 52.67 74.45 10.20
C ALA A 926 54.18 74.76 10.17
N THR A 927 54.84 74.65 9.02
CA THR A 927 56.31 74.82 8.92
C THR A 927 56.80 76.27 9.02
N SER A 928 55.90 77.24 9.15
CA SER A 928 56.26 78.65 9.28
C SER A 928 55.24 79.41 10.11
N SER A 929 55.73 80.30 10.98
CA SER A 929 54.92 81.26 11.75
C SER A 929 54.06 82.19 10.88
N ARG A 930 54.41 82.35 9.59
CA ARG A 930 53.61 83.14 8.62
C ARG A 930 52.31 82.46 8.20
N ASN A 931 52.18 81.15 8.42
CA ASN A 931 51.02 80.40 7.97
C ASN A 931 49.89 80.41 9.02
N LYS A 932 48.65 80.38 8.51
CA LYS A 932 47.41 80.16 9.29
C LYS A 932 46.65 78.97 8.70
N LEU A 933 45.76 78.36 9.48
CA LEU A 933 44.90 77.28 8.96
C LEU A 933 44.10 77.80 7.74
N GLY A 934 44.28 77.15 6.60
CA GLY A 934 43.69 77.53 5.32
C GLY A 934 44.33 78.75 4.62
N ASN A 935 45.49 79.23 5.08
CA ASN A 935 46.22 80.34 4.45
C ASN A 935 47.74 80.16 4.54
N ILE A 936 48.35 79.74 3.44
CA ILE A 936 49.80 79.52 3.31
C ILE A 936 50.47 80.78 2.74
N GLN A 937 51.56 81.23 3.36
CA GLN A 937 52.28 82.46 2.98
C GLN A 937 53.81 82.27 2.87
N ASN A 938 54.36 81.15 3.34
CA ASN A 938 55.80 80.88 3.30
C ASN A 938 56.34 80.45 1.93
N TRP A 939 55.47 80.04 1.00
CA TRP A 939 55.82 79.68 -0.38
C TRP A 939 54.74 80.10 -1.39
N ASN A 940 55.12 80.23 -2.67
CA ASN A 940 54.22 80.61 -3.76
C ASN A 940 53.24 79.47 -4.05
N THR A 941 52.01 79.62 -3.54
CA THR A 941 50.96 78.61 -3.71
C THR A 941 50.51 78.41 -5.15
N ASN A 942 50.96 79.21 -6.12
CA ASN A 942 50.70 79.01 -7.55
C ASN A 942 51.78 78.20 -8.28
N SER A 943 52.93 77.91 -7.64
CA SER A 943 54.04 77.25 -8.32
C SER A 943 54.01 75.72 -8.28
N PHE A 944 53.27 75.14 -7.32
CA PHE A 944 53.34 73.70 -7.06
C PHE A 944 52.54 72.85 -8.05
N THR A 945 52.96 71.60 -8.20
CA THR A 945 52.19 70.53 -8.86
C THR A 945 51.87 69.46 -7.83
N LEU A 946 50.57 69.26 -7.55
CA LEU A 946 50.11 68.19 -6.64
C LEU A 946 50.47 66.82 -7.21
N GLN A 947 51.13 65.98 -6.43
CA GLN A 947 51.44 64.60 -6.79
C GLN A 947 50.34 63.64 -6.31
N GLU A 948 50.05 63.66 -5.01
CA GLU A 948 49.12 62.70 -4.40
C GLU A 948 48.53 63.22 -3.08
N TYR A 949 47.47 62.54 -2.65
CA TYR A 949 47.01 62.57 -1.27
C TYR A 949 47.36 61.24 -0.60
N ALA A 950 48.05 61.28 0.53
CA ALA A 950 48.25 60.07 1.32
C ALA A 950 47.17 59.97 2.41
N MET A 951 46.52 58.81 2.51
CA MET A 951 45.44 58.56 3.48
C MET A 951 45.95 57.94 4.81
N VAL A 952 47.02 57.14 4.75
CA VAL A 952 47.36 56.18 5.83
C VAL A 952 48.81 56.34 6.33
N HIS A 953 49.79 56.73 5.50
CA HIS A 953 51.11 57.09 6.02
C HIS A 953 51.90 57.82 4.95
N LEU A 954 52.81 58.70 5.37
CA LEU A 954 53.93 59.13 4.53
C LEU A 954 55.09 58.17 4.77
N THR A 955 55.35 57.28 3.82
CA THR A 955 56.52 56.37 3.84
C THR A 955 57.73 56.94 3.11
N PHE A 956 57.63 58.19 2.62
CA PHE A 956 58.73 58.85 1.94
C PHE A 956 59.80 59.20 2.94
#